data_AF-A0A3N5RJU3-F1
#
_entry.id   AF-A0A3N5RJU3-F1
#
_cell.length_a   1.000
_cell.length_b   1.000
_cell.length_c   1.000
_cell.angle_alpha   90.00
_cell.angle_beta   90.00
_cell.angle_gamma   90.00
#
_symmetry.space_group_name_H-M   'P 1'
#
loop_
_entity.id
_entity.type
_entity.pdbx_description
1 polymer ?
#
loop_
_entity_poly.entity_id
_entity_poly.type
_entity_poly.pdbx_seq_one_letter_code
_entity_poly.pdbx_strand_id
1 'polypeptide(L)'
;TYQQFRLKLVHLVDNLLHLIQTDPNYCHFMLDGQTIILEDYLEMRPENESLLRELIQSGKILIGPWHILPDEFLVSPEATIRNLLEGDRVSRRFGPKMMIGYIPDPFGHIGQMPQILRGFGIDSTCVQRGLDDEPVEFWWKSPDGSTVLMAYLRDGYGNAAGLPTVDPERFTAEVCRLKDSLAAHSAVPNEHILLMHGTDHMESPYETSALIAYANDHLVSDKILHSTLPDYFQALKTSIHTSRIHLPTISGELRSSKRHPLLPGVLSTRIWIKQRNAPCETLLESWAEPFSAWAHTLLKLEPELQNGAAPKEISLFGLPQPILRHAWRTLMQCHPHDSICGCSIDQVHQEMLPRFDQVDQIGEELTRQSLETIAGLINTEPPIPDAPGGEILSSLVVFNPLPAPVSGLAALTFPIETNNEGFDIITADGEVIQHQSEGVGSRELIHVILDRNGLKDAFSMLEEGKINGMAVRDIHWLREGENVRIELLLAEHGDPDLDAWNRGLKEANLAMEDESIKRFYVRARSLPGANTCFLAKDVPGHGFKTFWVRKAIESTGTLSPMELSALTRLAVRGAARLSRLLSRLPTAGSRNGDGKIPAKPPFRIENEFFQLEISPTGGALTILDKRTQVTYEGLNAFVDGGDCGDEYNYAPPKQEIHVRNSVINDCYIETGTVQSTIELSLRLRIPVEIQPQTKVRSTQTIDLPLTTRITLYAGVPRVDIRTTVDNRGACDHRMRVHFPAPIKVEEAAYDGHFEIVRRPIRLPEFDSTWIEEPRPEKPQRRFTYIEDGRIGLLIANRGLPEVEVLHNQSGGTEIALTLLRCVGWLSRDDFSTRRGHAGPMLPTPGAQMQDVYSFEYSIVPFDPRENAGLTSAIEQALAFNMPFRTVNQQLHCGGLPHTASLLSIDSQQFLLSTVKPSESDSGVIVRGYNTSSEEIEVKVTTSIHFSKALRCNLAEEYLSDIPLDP
;
A
#
# COMPACT_ATOMS: atom_id res chain seq x y z
N THR A 1 -7.00 -6.84 22.21
CA THR A 1 -5.83 -6.04 21.75
C THR A 1 -4.68 -6.98 21.47
N TYR A 2 -3.62 -6.52 20.76
CA TYR A 2 -2.46 -7.37 20.48
C TYR A 2 -1.87 -7.99 21.76
N GLN A 3 -1.65 -7.18 22.81
CA GLN A 3 -1.07 -7.67 24.07
C GLN A 3 -1.92 -8.72 24.78
N GLN A 4 -3.26 -8.62 24.71
CA GLN A 4 -4.14 -9.65 25.28
C GLN A 4 -3.98 -11.00 24.57
N PHE A 5 -3.89 -11.00 23.23
CA PHE A 5 -3.67 -12.22 22.46
C PHE A 5 -2.23 -12.74 22.59
N ARG A 6 -1.24 -11.87 22.72
CA ARG A 6 0.15 -12.26 23.02
C ARG A 6 0.27 -12.96 24.37
N LEU A 7 -0.44 -12.51 25.41
CA LEU A 7 -0.46 -13.21 26.70
C LEU A 7 -1.18 -14.57 26.62
N LYS A 8 -2.24 -14.69 25.82
CA LYS A 8 -2.85 -15.99 25.53
C LYS A 8 -1.88 -16.93 24.80
N LEU A 9 -1.11 -16.41 23.84
CA LEU A 9 -0.06 -17.16 23.16
C LEU A 9 1.00 -17.64 24.15
N VAL A 10 1.43 -16.81 25.10
CA VAL A 10 2.36 -17.23 26.17
C VAL A 10 1.78 -18.38 26.98
N HIS A 11 0.52 -18.30 27.40
CA HIS A 11 -0.13 -19.40 28.10
C HIS A 11 -0.21 -20.69 27.27
N LEU A 12 -0.61 -20.57 26.00
CA LEU A 12 -0.69 -21.71 25.08
C LEU A 12 0.65 -22.41 24.94
N VAL A 13 1.73 -21.66 24.69
CA VAL A 13 3.05 -22.25 24.48
C VAL A 13 3.64 -22.79 25.78
N ASP A 14 3.49 -22.08 26.92
CA ASP A 14 3.95 -22.59 28.23
C ASP A 14 3.26 -23.93 28.57
N ASN A 15 1.95 -24.03 28.34
CA ASN A 15 1.18 -25.26 28.57
C ASN A 15 1.55 -26.37 27.57
N LEU A 16 1.77 -26.03 26.29
CA LEU A 16 2.23 -26.99 25.29
C LEU A 16 3.60 -27.58 25.66
N LEU A 17 4.55 -26.75 26.08
CA LEU A 17 5.87 -27.19 26.51
C LEU A 17 5.77 -28.10 27.73
N HIS A 18 4.93 -27.76 28.70
CA HIS A 18 4.66 -28.60 29.86
C HIS A 18 4.04 -29.95 29.48
N LEU A 19 3.05 -29.95 28.58
CA LEU A 19 2.40 -31.16 28.07
C LEU A 19 3.40 -32.08 27.37
N ILE A 20 4.20 -31.57 26.45
CA ILE A 20 5.21 -32.37 25.72
C ILE A 20 6.25 -32.99 26.68
N GLN A 21 6.60 -32.28 27.75
CA GLN A 21 7.54 -32.77 28.76
C GLN A 21 6.93 -33.83 29.70
N THR A 22 5.63 -33.74 29.99
CA THR A 22 4.97 -34.61 30.96
C THR A 22 4.28 -35.82 30.33
N ASP A 23 3.85 -35.72 29.07
CA ASP A 23 3.28 -36.81 28.30
C ASP A 23 4.20 -37.19 27.12
N PRO A 24 5.00 -38.27 27.24
CA PRO A 24 5.88 -38.69 26.16
C PRO A 24 5.12 -39.19 24.91
N ASN A 25 3.83 -39.50 25.03
CA ASN A 25 2.98 -39.94 23.92
C ASN A 25 2.36 -38.77 23.15
N TYR A 26 2.52 -37.52 23.62
CA TYR A 26 2.14 -36.35 22.86
C TYR A 26 3.17 -36.11 21.74
N CYS A 27 2.77 -36.40 20.50
CA CYS A 27 3.68 -36.52 19.37
C CYS A 27 3.98 -35.19 18.69
N HIS A 28 2.95 -34.43 18.29
CA HIS A 28 3.11 -33.29 17.39
C HIS A 28 2.23 -32.10 17.76
N PHE A 29 2.66 -30.89 17.44
CA PHE A 29 1.83 -29.69 17.45
C PHE A 29 2.25 -28.77 16.31
N MET A 30 1.28 -28.19 15.60
CA MET A 30 1.54 -27.23 14.53
C MET A 30 1.30 -25.82 15.05
N LEU A 31 2.34 -24.98 15.01
CA LEU A 31 2.29 -23.56 15.33
C LEU A 31 1.76 -22.74 14.14
N ASP A 32 0.55 -23.10 13.70
CA ASP A 32 -0.31 -22.36 12.78
C ASP A 32 0.30 -21.89 11.44
N GLY A 33 1.38 -22.52 10.99
CA GLY A 33 1.99 -22.19 9.70
C GLY A 33 2.78 -20.86 9.66
N GLN A 34 2.88 -20.14 10.78
CA GLN A 34 3.48 -18.80 10.86
C GLN A 34 4.61 -18.74 11.89
N THR A 35 5.72 -18.09 11.55
CA THR A 35 6.91 -18.06 12.42
C THR A 35 6.97 -16.87 13.38
N ILE A 36 6.17 -15.80 13.16
CA ILE A 36 6.15 -14.62 14.03
C ILE A 36 5.82 -14.97 15.48
N ILE A 37 5.01 -16.01 15.69
CA ILE A 37 4.56 -16.41 17.03
C ILE A 37 5.73 -16.91 17.90
N LEU A 38 6.81 -17.42 17.30
CA LEU A 38 8.02 -17.78 18.02
C LEU A 38 8.68 -16.52 18.60
N GLU A 39 8.71 -15.44 17.83
CA GLU A 39 9.33 -14.18 18.24
C GLU A 39 8.47 -13.47 19.29
N ASP A 40 7.15 -13.40 19.09
CA ASP A 40 6.20 -12.84 20.06
C ASP A 40 6.26 -13.56 21.42
N TYR A 41 6.40 -14.89 21.39
CA TYR A 41 6.58 -15.71 22.59
C TYR A 41 7.94 -15.48 23.24
N LEU A 42 9.03 -15.57 22.48
CA LEU A 42 10.40 -15.48 23.01
C LEU A 42 10.78 -14.08 23.50
N GLU A 43 10.09 -13.04 23.05
CA GLU A 43 10.24 -11.72 23.64
C GLU A 43 9.68 -11.68 25.08
N MET A 44 8.73 -12.57 25.45
CA MET A 44 8.24 -12.74 26.83
C MET A 44 8.93 -13.87 27.62
N ARG A 45 9.44 -14.89 26.93
CA ARG A 45 10.04 -16.12 27.48
C ARG A 45 11.36 -16.48 26.78
N PRO A 46 12.38 -15.61 26.78
CA PRO A 46 13.63 -15.85 26.05
C PRO A 46 14.36 -17.12 26.51
N GLU A 47 14.17 -17.55 27.76
CA GLU A 47 14.75 -18.76 28.35
C GLU A 47 14.34 -20.05 27.63
N ASN A 48 13.20 -20.07 26.93
CA ASN A 48 12.66 -21.26 26.28
C ASN A 48 13.15 -21.47 24.84
N GLU A 49 14.02 -20.60 24.31
CA GLU A 49 14.52 -20.72 22.94
C GLU A 49 15.21 -22.06 22.66
N SER A 50 16.06 -22.52 23.59
CA SER A 50 16.81 -23.76 23.39
C SER A 50 15.90 -24.98 23.35
N LEU A 51 14.86 -25.00 24.20
CA LEU A 51 13.87 -26.08 24.24
C LEU A 51 13.01 -26.08 22.97
N LEU A 52 12.52 -24.92 22.53
CA LEU A 52 11.76 -24.82 21.28
C LEU A 52 12.58 -25.31 20.09
N ARG A 53 13.85 -24.92 20.00
CA ARG A 53 14.78 -25.40 18.98
C ARG A 53 14.90 -26.93 18.96
N GLU A 54 15.05 -27.57 20.13
CA GLU A 54 15.11 -29.04 20.24
C GLU A 54 13.81 -29.70 19.77
N LEU A 55 12.66 -29.18 20.20
CA LEU A 55 11.34 -29.72 19.85
C LEU A 55 11.01 -29.55 18.37
N ILE A 56 11.44 -28.45 17.76
CA ILE A 56 11.27 -28.20 16.33
C ILE A 56 12.19 -29.10 15.50
N GLN A 57 13.46 -29.26 15.90
CA GLN A 57 14.41 -30.15 15.20
C GLN A 57 14.01 -31.62 15.27
N SER A 58 13.39 -32.05 16.37
CA SER A 58 12.86 -33.41 16.52
C SER A 58 11.52 -33.64 15.80
N GLY A 59 10.89 -32.59 15.25
CA GLY A 59 9.59 -32.68 14.58
C GLY A 59 8.40 -32.75 15.52
N LYS A 60 8.59 -32.54 16.84
CA LYS A 60 7.49 -32.44 17.80
C LYS A 60 6.70 -31.14 17.66
N ILE A 61 7.33 -30.06 17.23
CA ILE A 61 6.67 -28.79 16.92
C ILE A 61 6.93 -28.43 15.46
N LEU A 62 5.88 -28.17 14.70
CA LEU A 62 5.95 -27.72 13.32
C LEU A 62 5.77 -26.21 13.23
N ILE A 63 6.58 -25.55 12.39
CA ILE A 63 6.62 -24.10 12.20
C ILE A 63 6.64 -23.74 10.71
N GLY A 64 6.22 -22.51 10.38
CA GLY A 64 6.26 -22.00 9.02
C GLY A 64 5.31 -22.75 8.05
N PRO A 65 5.36 -22.48 6.74
CA PRO A 65 6.45 -21.79 6.03
C PRO A 65 6.37 -20.27 6.03
N TRP A 66 5.24 -19.70 6.47
CA TRP A 66 5.01 -18.26 6.42
C TRP A 66 5.65 -17.54 7.62
N HIS A 67 5.85 -16.23 7.50
CA HIS A 67 6.16 -15.39 8.66
C HIS A 67 4.89 -15.01 9.42
N ILE A 68 3.89 -14.50 8.70
CA ILE A 68 2.53 -14.15 9.15
C ILE A 68 1.49 -14.77 8.20
N LEU A 69 0.21 -14.78 8.57
CA LEU A 69 -0.89 -15.23 7.69
C LEU A 69 -1.68 -14.01 7.14
N PRO A 70 -1.41 -13.55 5.90
CA PRO A 70 -2.00 -12.32 5.39
C PRO A 70 -3.37 -12.53 4.74
N ASP A 71 -4.12 -11.45 4.54
CA ASP A 71 -5.13 -11.44 3.48
C ASP A 71 -4.42 -11.28 2.13
N GLU A 72 -4.60 -12.25 1.24
CA GLU A 72 -3.82 -12.32 0.00
C GLU A 72 -4.13 -11.15 -0.94
N PHE A 73 -5.37 -10.67 -1.00
CA PHE A 73 -5.78 -9.65 -1.96
C PHE A 73 -5.42 -8.22 -1.52
N LEU A 74 -5.22 -8.00 -0.22
CA LEU A 74 -4.96 -6.66 0.35
C LEU A 74 -3.48 -6.33 0.58
N VAL A 75 -2.59 -7.28 0.36
CA VAL A 75 -1.14 -7.07 0.38
C VAL A 75 -0.56 -7.22 -1.02
N SER A 76 0.60 -6.63 -1.27
CA SER A 76 1.23 -6.75 -2.58
C SER A 76 1.74 -8.19 -2.87
N PRO A 77 1.93 -8.52 -4.16
CA PRO A 77 2.51 -9.80 -4.55
C PRO A 77 3.95 -9.94 -4.02
N GLU A 78 4.71 -8.85 -3.99
CA GLU A 78 6.06 -8.85 -3.41
C GLU A 78 6.03 -9.05 -1.90
N ALA A 79 5.07 -8.45 -1.17
CA ALA A 79 4.88 -8.70 0.26
C ALA A 79 4.62 -10.19 0.54
N THR A 80 3.85 -10.87 -0.32
CA THR A 80 3.64 -12.33 -0.24
C THR A 80 4.95 -13.11 -0.40
N ILE A 81 5.81 -12.72 -1.34
CA ILE A 81 7.16 -13.32 -1.48
C ILE A 81 8.00 -13.03 -0.23
N ARG A 82 7.96 -11.80 0.31
CA ARG A 82 8.75 -11.41 1.50
C ARG A 82 8.32 -12.17 2.74
N ASN A 83 7.02 -12.45 2.85
CA ASN A 83 6.46 -13.25 3.93
C ASN A 83 7.05 -14.67 3.94
N LEU A 84 7.18 -15.33 2.79
CA LEU A 84 7.80 -16.67 2.69
C LEU A 84 9.32 -16.62 2.87
N LEU A 85 10.01 -15.62 2.32
CA LEU A 85 11.45 -15.43 2.54
C LEU A 85 11.75 -15.22 4.03
N GLU A 86 10.95 -14.40 4.71
CA GLU A 86 11.11 -14.15 6.13
C GLU A 86 10.74 -15.37 6.98
N GLY A 87 9.68 -16.09 6.61
CA GLY A 87 9.30 -17.35 7.24
C GLY A 87 10.41 -18.41 7.16
N ASP A 88 11.09 -18.51 6.01
CA ASP A 88 12.26 -19.35 5.84
C ASP A 88 13.44 -18.88 6.72
N ARG A 89 13.71 -17.58 6.74
CA ARG A 89 14.79 -16.98 7.55
C ARG A 89 14.61 -17.24 9.04
N VAL A 90 13.41 -17.01 9.57
CA VAL A 90 13.10 -17.27 10.98
C VAL A 90 13.16 -18.77 11.26
N SER A 91 12.64 -19.61 10.36
CA SER A 91 12.69 -21.07 10.55
C SER A 91 14.12 -21.60 10.67
N ARG A 92 15.06 -21.13 9.84
CA ARG A 92 16.49 -21.51 9.91
C ARG A 92 17.13 -21.26 11.28
N ARG A 93 16.61 -20.32 12.08
CA ARG A 93 17.07 -20.12 13.47
C ARG A 93 16.69 -21.30 14.36
N PHE A 94 15.60 -22.02 14.11
CA PHE A 94 15.09 -23.07 14.99
C PHE A 94 15.29 -24.48 14.43
N GLY A 95 14.94 -24.72 13.17
CA GLY A 95 14.97 -26.03 12.54
C GLY A 95 14.27 -26.06 11.18
N PRO A 96 13.87 -27.24 10.69
CA PRO A 96 13.16 -27.33 9.42
C PRO A 96 11.78 -26.65 9.51
N LYS A 97 11.39 -25.96 8.43
CA LYS A 97 10.02 -25.46 8.26
C LYS A 97 9.12 -26.54 7.68
N MET A 98 7.83 -26.43 7.94
CA MET A 98 6.81 -27.27 7.29
C MET A 98 6.72 -26.92 5.80
N MET A 99 6.91 -27.91 4.93
CA MET A 99 6.84 -27.75 3.47
C MET A 99 5.41 -27.88 2.92
N ILE A 100 4.44 -27.27 3.61
CA ILE A 100 3.02 -27.24 3.26
C ILE A 100 2.55 -25.80 3.28
N GLY A 101 1.92 -25.32 2.21
CA GLY A 101 1.25 -24.02 2.19
C GLY A 101 0.03 -24.06 3.12
N TYR A 102 0.21 -23.66 4.38
CA TYR A 102 -0.90 -23.61 5.33
C TYR A 102 -1.34 -22.16 5.51
N ILE A 103 -2.43 -21.79 4.85
CA ILE A 103 -3.00 -20.45 4.92
C ILE A 103 -4.54 -20.57 4.89
N PRO A 104 -5.15 -21.07 5.98
CA PRO A 104 -6.50 -21.60 5.91
C PRO A 104 -7.57 -20.51 5.81
N ASP A 105 -7.39 -19.37 6.47
CA ASP A 105 -8.44 -18.37 6.70
C ASP A 105 -8.41 -17.03 5.89
N PRO A 106 -7.53 -16.78 4.90
CA PRO A 106 -7.69 -15.64 4.00
C PRO A 106 -9.04 -15.65 3.28
N PHE A 107 -9.58 -14.47 2.98
CA PHE A 107 -10.94 -14.32 2.49
C PHE A 107 -11.05 -14.50 0.96
N GLY A 108 -10.61 -15.67 0.51
CA GLY A 108 -10.38 -16.04 -0.88
C GLY A 108 -8.90 -16.11 -1.21
N HIS A 109 -8.56 -16.74 -2.33
CA HIS A 109 -7.17 -16.98 -2.71
C HIS A 109 -6.82 -16.56 -4.13
N ILE A 110 -5.61 -16.03 -4.33
CA ILE A 110 -5.09 -15.56 -5.62
C ILE A 110 -4.78 -16.71 -6.57
N GLY A 111 -4.96 -16.52 -7.88
CA GLY A 111 -4.76 -17.56 -8.89
C GLY A 111 -3.30 -18.01 -9.05
N GLN A 112 -2.34 -17.14 -8.69
CA GLN A 112 -0.90 -17.43 -8.77
C GLN A 112 -0.33 -18.13 -7.54
N MET A 113 -1.13 -18.45 -6.51
CA MET A 113 -0.62 -19.09 -5.30
C MET A 113 0.09 -20.44 -5.58
N PRO A 114 -0.41 -21.35 -6.44
CA PRO A 114 0.36 -22.53 -6.85
C PRO A 114 1.74 -22.22 -7.43
N GLN A 115 1.86 -21.22 -8.32
CA GLN A 115 3.15 -20.76 -8.84
C GLN A 115 4.06 -20.23 -7.73
N ILE A 116 3.52 -19.42 -6.82
CA ILE A 116 4.27 -18.85 -5.70
C ILE A 116 4.82 -19.96 -4.80
N LEU A 117 3.96 -20.87 -4.34
CA LEU A 117 4.37 -22.00 -3.48
C LEU A 117 5.44 -22.87 -4.16
N ARG A 118 5.25 -23.18 -5.46
CA ARG A 118 6.25 -23.92 -6.24
C ARG A 118 7.59 -23.20 -6.32
N GLY A 119 7.59 -21.87 -6.39
CA GLY A 119 8.79 -21.04 -6.34
C GLY A 119 9.58 -21.13 -5.03
N PHE A 120 9.00 -21.69 -3.97
CA PHE A 120 9.65 -22.02 -2.69
C PHE A 120 9.80 -23.54 -2.46
N GLY A 121 9.59 -24.35 -3.51
CA GLY A 121 9.68 -25.81 -3.42
C GLY A 121 8.51 -26.47 -2.68
N ILE A 122 7.43 -25.72 -2.40
CA ILE A 122 6.22 -26.23 -1.75
C ILE A 122 5.26 -26.72 -2.83
N ASP A 123 4.86 -27.98 -2.76
CA ASP A 123 4.03 -28.64 -3.78
C ASP A 123 2.63 -29.02 -3.29
N SER A 124 2.32 -28.70 -2.03
CA SER A 124 1.10 -29.13 -1.34
C SER A 124 0.60 -28.01 -0.42
N THR A 125 -0.72 -27.86 -0.28
CA THR A 125 -1.32 -26.73 0.42
C THR A 125 -2.69 -27.09 1.02
N CYS A 126 -3.07 -26.42 2.10
CA CYS A 126 -4.41 -26.53 2.70
C CYS A 126 -5.06 -25.15 2.77
N VAL A 127 -6.32 -25.07 2.35
CA VAL A 127 -7.15 -23.85 2.46
C VAL A 127 -8.57 -24.20 2.90
N GLN A 128 -9.28 -23.25 3.51
CA GLN A 128 -10.70 -23.40 3.86
C GLN A 128 -11.63 -22.62 2.93
N ARG A 129 -11.25 -21.44 2.46
CA ARG A 129 -12.20 -20.53 1.78
C ARG A 129 -12.08 -20.60 0.26
N GLY A 130 -13.12 -20.11 -0.43
CA GLY A 130 -13.07 -19.94 -1.89
C GLY A 130 -13.56 -21.11 -2.75
N LEU A 131 -14.11 -22.17 -2.14
CA LEU A 131 -14.54 -23.39 -2.83
C LEU A 131 -16.03 -23.71 -2.59
N ASP A 132 -16.63 -24.42 -3.55
CA ASP A 132 -18.01 -24.92 -3.56
C ASP A 132 -18.07 -26.33 -2.95
N ASP A 133 -18.46 -27.31 -3.77
CA ASP A 133 -18.62 -28.71 -3.41
C ASP A 133 -17.51 -29.59 -3.99
N GLU A 134 -16.36 -29.00 -4.34
CA GLU A 134 -15.18 -29.75 -4.77
C GLU A 134 -14.79 -30.83 -3.74
N PRO A 135 -14.20 -31.95 -4.19
CA PRO A 135 -13.68 -32.97 -3.29
C PRO A 135 -12.63 -32.43 -2.32
N VAL A 136 -12.39 -33.14 -1.21
CA VAL A 136 -11.38 -32.72 -0.23
C VAL A 136 -9.94 -32.81 -0.76
N GLU A 137 -9.67 -33.56 -1.83
CA GLU A 137 -8.37 -33.55 -2.52
C GLU A 137 -8.51 -33.23 -4.02
N PHE A 138 -7.67 -32.31 -4.52
CA PHE A 138 -7.62 -31.95 -5.94
C PHE A 138 -6.29 -31.28 -6.32
N TRP A 139 -6.04 -31.07 -7.62
CA TRP A 139 -4.93 -30.26 -8.11
C TRP A 139 -5.37 -28.80 -8.27
N TRP A 140 -4.69 -27.86 -7.61
CA TRP A 140 -4.90 -26.43 -7.85
C TRP A 140 -3.84 -25.92 -8.83
N LYS A 141 -4.28 -25.30 -9.92
CA LYS A 141 -3.47 -24.90 -11.06
C LYS A 141 -3.47 -23.37 -11.26
N SER A 142 -2.28 -22.80 -11.37
CA SER A 142 -2.07 -21.40 -11.75
C SER A 142 -2.15 -21.19 -13.28
N PRO A 143 -2.39 -19.96 -13.76
CA PRO A 143 -2.40 -19.62 -15.18
C PRO A 143 -1.11 -20.02 -15.93
N ASP A 144 0.05 -19.98 -15.27
CA ASP A 144 1.34 -20.40 -15.85
C ASP A 144 1.49 -21.92 -16.02
N GLY A 145 0.53 -22.70 -15.51
CA GLY A 145 0.55 -24.15 -15.54
C GLY A 145 1.09 -24.82 -14.28
N SER A 146 1.64 -24.07 -13.32
CA SER A 146 2.11 -24.59 -12.04
C SER A 146 0.96 -25.23 -11.26
N THR A 147 1.22 -26.37 -10.62
CA THR A 147 0.23 -27.09 -9.81
C THR A 147 0.74 -27.43 -8.42
N VAL A 148 -0.18 -27.42 -7.45
CA VAL A 148 0.01 -27.91 -6.09
C VAL A 148 -1.13 -28.87 -5.71
N LEU A 149 -0.82 -29.86 -4.87
CA LEU A 149 -1.81 -30.79 -4.33
C LEU A 149 -2.57 -30.09 -3.19
N MET A 150 -3.88 -30.00 -3.33
CA MET A 150 -4.75 -29.37 -2.34
C MET A 150 -5.33 -30.40 -1.38
N ALA A 151 -5.36 -30.06 -0.09
CA ALA A 151 -6.30 -30.61 0.87
C ALA A 151 -7.30 -29.51 1.28
N TYR A 152 -8.52 -29.60 0.78
CA TYR A 152 -9.58 -28.66 1.10
C TYR A 152 -10.14 -28.94 2.49
N LEU A 153 -10.02 -27.96 3.38
CA LEU A 153 -10.58 -27.97 4.73
C LEU A 153 -12.08 -27.68 4.68
N ARG A 154 -12.82 -28.58 4.03
CA ARG A 154 -14.24 -28.42 3.67
C ARG A 154 -15.12 -28.08 4.86
N ASP A 155 -14.92 -28.76 5.98
CA ASP A 155 -15.69 -28.56 7.22
C ASP A 155 -14.95 -27.61 8.20
N GLY A 156 -13.98 -26.86 7.69
CA GLY A 156 -13.16 -25.89 8.41
C GLY A 156 -11.87 -26.44 8.99
N TYR A 157 -10.89 -25.56 9.27
CA TYR A 157 -9.67 -25.93 10.00
C TYR A 157 -9.95 -26.28 11.47
N GLY A 158 -11.17 -26.03 11.96
CA GLY A 158 -11.66 -26.42 13.29
C GLY A 158 -12.51 -27.68 13.33
N ASN A 159 -12.52 -28.49 12.26
CA ASN A 159 -13.47 -29.61 12.11
C ASN A 159 -13.42 -30.65 13.25
N ALA A 160 -12.31 -30.77 13.97
CA ALA A 160 -12.17 -31.66 15.13
C ALA A 160 -11.90 -30.92 16.46
N ALA A 161 -12.05 -29.60 16.51
CA ALA A 161 -11.84 -28.81 17.73
C ALA A 161 -12.86 -29.13 18.84
N GLY A 162 -14.06 -29.61 18.47
CA GLY A 162 -15.13 -29.95 19.40
C GLY A 162 -15.08 -31.36 20.00
N LEU A 163 -13.98 -32.09 19.82
CA LEU A 163 -13.86 -33.47 20.32
C LEU A 163 -13.98 -33.53 21.86
N PRO A 164 -14.75 -34.47 22.42
CA PRO A 164 -14.87 -34.65 23.87
C PRO A 164 -13.52 -34.95 24.55
N THR A 165 -13.16 -34.20 25.59
CA THR A 165 -11.84 -34.33 26.25
C THR A 165 -11.85 -35.20 27.51
N VAL A 166 -13.02 -35.64 27.98
CA VAL A 166 -13.17 -36.37 29.26
C VAL A 166 -13.88 -37.71 29.15
N ASP A 167 -14.46 -38.02 27.99
CA ASP A 167 -15.29 -39.20 27.76
C ASP A 167 -14.70 -39.99 26.56
N PRO A 168 -13.92 -41.06 26.82
CA PRO A 168 -13.24 -41.80 25.76
C PRO A 168 -14.18 -42.52 24.77
N GLU A 169 -15.34 -43.00 25.24
CA GLU A 169 -16.33 -43.64 24.36
C GLU A 169 -16.96 -42.60 23.42
N ARG A 170 -17.33 -41.44 23.98
CA ARG A 170 -17.90 -40.35 23.18
C ARG A 170 -16.86 -39.73 22.24
N PHE A 171 -15.61 -39.60 22.67
CA PHE A 171 -14.50 -39.19 21.80
C PHE A 171 -14.38 -40.11 20.59
N THR A 172 -14.34 -41.43 20.82
CA THR A 172 -14.24 -42.44 19.77
C THR A 172 -15.42 -42.37 18.80
N ALA A 173 -16.65 -42.26 19.33
CA ALA A 173 -17.85 -42.14 18.51
C ALA A 173 -17.85 -40.87 17.63
N GLU A 174 -17.40 -39.74 18.18
CA GLU A 174 -17.36 -38.47 17.45
C GLU A 174 -16.27 -38.46 16.37
N VAL A 175 -15.11 -39.06 16.63
CA VAL A 175 -14.07 -39.26 15.59
C VAL A 175 -14.61 -40.08 14.42
N CYS A 176 -15.31 -41.18 14.68
CA CYS A 176 -15.95 -41.98 13.63
C CYS A 176 -16.96 -41.15 12.82
N ARG A 177 -17.79 -40.35 13.50
CA ARG A 177 -18.79 -39.49 12.84
C ARG A 177 -18.13 -38.46 11.93
N LEU A 178 -17.07 -37.79 12.38
CA LEU A 178 -16.32 -36.81 11.59
C LEU A 178 -15.63 -37.47 10.40
N LYS A 179 -15.00 -38.63 10.62
CA LYS A 179 -14.36 -39.42 9.57
C LYS A 179 -15.35 -39.81 8.48
N ASP A 180 -16.49 -40.38 8.85
CA ASP A 180 -17.52 -40.82 7.88
C ASP A 180 -18.09 -39.63 7.08
N SER A 181 -18.23 -38.45 7.70
CA SER A 181 -18.67 -37.21 7.04
C SER A 181 -17.70 -36.76 5.95
N LEU A 182 -16.39 -36.74 6.24
CA LEU A 182 -15.36 -36.29 5.31
C LEU A 182 -15.05 -37.34 4.23
N ALA A 183 -15.09 -38.63 4.59
CA ALA A 183 -14.85 -39.73 3.68
C ALA A 183 -15.82 -39.71 2.48
N ALA A 184 -17.06 -39.26 2.69
CA ALA A 184 -18.05 -39.09 1.61
C ALA A 184 -17.66 -38.03 0.55
N HIS A 185 -16.68 -37.18 0.85
CA HIS A 185 -16.19 -36.11 -0.02
C HIS A 185 -14.75 -36.32 -0.49
N SER A 186 -14.11 -37.44 -0.13
CA SER A 186 -12.73 -37.72 -0.52
C SER A 186 -12.62 -38.21 -1.95
N ALA A 187 -11.69 -37.62 -2.71
CA ALA A 187 -11.29 -38.10 -4.02
C ALA A 187 -10.26 -39.23 -3.93
N VAL A 188 -9.70 -39.48 -2.73
CA VAL A 188 -8.78 -40.58 -2.42
C VAL A 188 -9.50 -41.60 -1.52
N PRO A 189 -10.18 -42.62 -2.07
CA PRO A 189 -11.18 -43.39 -1.33
C PRO A 189 -10.67 -44.06 -0.05
N ASN A 190 -11.20 -43.64 1.10
CA ASN A 190 -11.17 -44.34 2.41
C ASN A 190 -9.80 -44.79 2.95
N GLU A 191 -8.70 -44.11 2.61
CA GLU A 191 -7.38 -44.43 3.17
C GLU A 191 -6.92 -43.45 4.26
N HIS A 192 -7.00 -42.14 3.99
CA HIS A 192 -6.46 -41.11 4.88
C HIS A 192 -7.46 -39.95 5.02
N ILE A 193 -7.90 -39.68 6.25
CA ILE A 193 -8.83 -38.57 6.54
C ILE A 193 -8.14 -37.56 7.47
N LEU A 194 -8.19 -36.28 7.10
CA LEU A 194 -7.61 -35.20 7.87
C LEU A 194 -8.61 -34.63 8.89
N LEU A 195 -8.27 -34.76 10.18
CA LEU A 195 -8.98 -34.14 11.30
C LEU A 195 -8.07 -33.10 11.94
N MET A 196 -8.47 -31.84 11.87
CA MET A 196 -7.75 -30.70 12.44
C MET A 196 -8.23 -30.47 13.88
N HIS A 197 -7.45 -30.96 14.85
CA HIS A 197 -7.75 -30.86 16.28
C HIS A 197 -7.20 -29.56 16.87
N GLY A 198 -7.80 -28.44 16.47
CA GLY A 198 -7.46 -27.10 16.91
C GLY A 198 -8.39 -26.08 16.27
N THR A 199 -8.50 -24.88 16.83
CA THR A 199 -9.24 -23.75 16.25
C THR A 199 -8.67 -22.46 16.82
N ASP A 200 -9.29 -21.31 16.53
CA ASP A 200 -8.84 -19.98 16.94
C ASP A 200 -8.44 -19.93 18.41
N HIS A 201 -7.15 -19.71 18.64
CA HIS A 201 -6.55 -19.54 19.96
C HIS A 201 -6.80 -20.73 20.93
N MET A 202 -7.03 -21.94 20.40
CA MET A 202 -7.27 -23.14 21.20
C MET A 202 -5.96 -23.72 21.75
N GLU A 203 -5.96 -24.03 23.05
CA GLU A 203 -4.90 -24.83 23.68
C GLU A 203 -5.16 -26.32 23.47
N SER A 204 -4.10 -27.13 23.42
CA SER A 204 -4.26 -28.58 23.27
C SER A 204 -4.75 -29.22 24.59
N PRO A 205 -5.78 -30.08 24.56
CA PRO A 205 -6.21 -30.83 25.74
C PRO A 205 -5.13 -31.81 26.22
N TYR A 206 -4.90 -31.87 27.54
CA TYR A 206 -3.90 -32.77 28.15
C TYR A 206 -4.22 -34.25 27.92
N GLU A 207 -5.50 -34.59 27.78
CA GLU A 207 -5.98 -35.97 27.64
C GLU A 207 -5.82 -36.53 26.21
N THR A 208 -5.39 -35.71 25.24
CA THR A 208 -5.37 -36.04 23.80
C THR A 208 -4.72 -37.39 23.51
N SER A 209 -3.50 -37.64 23.99
CA SER A 209 -2.78 -38.89 23.69
C SER A 209 -3.45 -40.12 24.31
N ALA A 210 -4.00 -39.98 25.52
CA ALA A 210 -4.69 -41.07 26.21
C ALA A 210 -6.02 -41.42 25.52
N LEU A 211 -6.77 -40.41 25.04
CA LEU A 211 -8.00 -40.60 24.30
C LEU A 211 -7.76 -41.27 22.93
N ILE A 212 -6.70 -40.85 22.22
CA ILE A 212 -6.29 -41.49 20.97
C ILE A 212 -5.90 -42.96 21.21
N ALA A 213 -5.15 -43.25 22.27
CA ALA A 213 -4.77 -44.62 22.63
C ALA A 213 -6.01 -45.48 22.93
N TYR A 214 -6.92 -44.98 23.78
CA TYR A 214 -8.18 -45.66 24.08
C TYR A 214 -8.99 -45.94 22.82
N ALA A 215 -9.18 -44.93 21.95
CA ALA A 215 -9.94 -45.09 20.73
C ALA A 215 -9.32 -46.16 19.82
N ASN A 216 -8.00 -46.16 19.66
CA ASN A 216 -7.29 -47.19 18.88
C ASN A 216 -7.44 -48.61 19.43
N ASP A 217 -7.60 -48.79 20.74
CA ASP A 217 -7.87 -50.11 21.35
C ASP A 217 -9.31 -50.61 21.09
N HIS A 218 -10.22 -49.71 20.70
CA HIS A 218 -11.65 -49.99 20.54
C HIS A 218 -12.14 -49.88 19.08
N LEU A 219 -11.34 -49.30 18.18
CA LEU A 219 -11.60 -49.27 16.74
C LEU A 219 -11.23 -50.62 16.10
N VAL A 220 -12.05 -51.07 15.15
CA VAL A 220 -11.88 -52.39 14.52
C VAL A 220 -11.02 -52.31 13.25
N SER A 221 -11.31 -51.37 12.36
CA SER A 221 -10.65 -51.23 11.04
C SER A 221 -9.86 -49.94 10.87
N ASP A 222 -10.20 -48.92 11.65
CA ASP A 222 -9.61 -47.60 11.54
C ASP A 222 -8.50 -47.42 12.59
N LYS A 223 -7.54 -46.56 12.28
CA LYS A 223 -6.49 -46.16 13.22
C LYS A 223 -6.38 -44.65 13.24
N ILE A 224 -6.48 -44.07 14.43
CA ILE A 224 -6.26 -42.65 14.66
C ILE A 224 -4.76 -42.44 14.86
N LEU A 225 -4.20 -41.52 14.09
CA LEU A 225 -2.80 -41.11 14.18
C LEU A 225 -2.74 -39.66 14.65
N HIS A 226 -2.05 -39.41 15.76
CA HIS A 226 -1.59 -38.06 16.07
C HIS A 226 -0.43 -37.76 15.10
N SER A 227 -0.73 -37.05 14.02
CA SER A 227 0.13 -36.93 12.83
C SER A 227 0.42 -35.47 12.48
N THR A 228 1.11 -35.27 11.36
CA THR A 228 1.46 -33.96 10.80
C THR A 228 0.87 -33.77 9.40
N LEU A 229 0.74 -32.52 8.93
CA LEU A 229 0.35 -32.24 7.55
C LEU A 229 1.35 -32.82 6.52
N PRO A 230 2.69 -32.70 6.69
CA PRO A 230 3.66 -33.38 5.83
C PRO A 230 3.42 -34.88 5.70
N ASP A 231 3.19 -35.58 6.82
CA ASP A 231 2.93 -37.02 6.79
C ASP A 231 1.61 -37.36 6.11
N TYR A 232 0.56 -36.55 6.33
CA TYR A 232 -0.72 -36.69 5.65
C TYR A 232 -0.57 -36.56 4.13
N PHE A 233 0.09 -35.51 3.64
CA PHE A 233 0.31 -35.34 2.20
C PHE A 233 1.22 -36.40 1.60
N GLN A 234 2.23 -36.87 2.34
CA GLN A 234 3.09 -37.96 1.88
C GLN A 234 2.29 -39.26 1.73
N ALA A 235 1.38 -39.54 2.67
CA ALA A 235 0.48 -40.67 2.60
C ALA A 235 -0.47 -40.54 1.39
N LEU A 236 -1.14 -39.39 1.23
CA LEU A 236 -1.99 -39.12 0.06
C LEU A 236 -1.26 -39.31 -1.26
N LYS A 237 -0.07 -38.72 -1.43
CA LYS A 237 0.73 -38.86 -2.66
C LYS A 237 1.06 -40.32 -2.95
N THR A 238 1.34 -41.10 -1.91
CA THR A 238 1.61 -42.55 -2.03
C THR A 238 0.36 -43.29 -2.51
N SER A 239 -0.80 -43.02 -1.94
CA SER A 239 -2.09 -43.60 -2.34
C SER A 239 -2.46 -43.22 -3.77
N ILE A 240 -2.36 -41.93 -4.12
CA ILE A 240 -2.64 -41.42 -5.46
C ILE A 240 -1.76 -42.13 -6.50
N HIS A 241 -0.46 -42.27 -6.22
CA HIS A 241 0.48 -42.93 -7.12
C HIS A 241 0.22 -44.44 -7.24
N THR A 242 0.10 -45.13 -6.11
CA THR A 242 -0.03 -46.61 -6.06
C THR A 242 -1.34 -47.07 -6.68
N SER A 243 -2.44 -46.38 -6.37
CA SER A 243 -3.79 -46.68 -6.85
C SER A 243 -4.14 -45.98 -8.17
N ARG A 244 -3.21 -45.19 -8.74
CA ARG A 244 -3.37 -44.42 -9.99
C ARG A 244 -4.63 -43.56 -10.00
N ILE A 245 -4.86 -42.85 -8.91
CA ILE A 245 -6.05 -42.02 -8.72
C ILE A 245 -5.91 -40.75 -9.55
N HIS A 246 -6.96 -40.41 -10.29
CA HIS A 246 -7.05 -39.17 -11.04
C HIS A 246 -7.86 -38.15 -10.26
N LEU A 247 -7.16 -37.12 -9.75
CA LEU A 247 -7.79 -36.01 -9.05
C LEU A 247 -8.32 -34.95 -10.04
N PRO A 248 -9.43 -34.24 -9.72
CA PRO A 248 -9.87 -33.10 -10.51
C PRO A 248 -8.85 -31.96 -10.43
N THR A 249 -8.91 -31.03 -11.39
CA THR A 249 -8.08 -29.83 -11.42
C THR A 249 -8.95 -28.58 -11.37
N ILE A 250 -8.67 -27.71 -10.41
CA ILE A 250 -9.29 -26.39 -10.24
C ILE A 250 -8.26 -25.34 -10.61
N SER A 251 -8.63 -24.32 -11.39
CA SER A 251 -7.68 -23.33 -11.93
C SER A 251 -8.06 -21.91 -11.57
N GLY A 252 -7.05 -21.06 -11.33
CA GLY A 252 -7.24 -19.64 -11.05
C GLY A 252 -7.61 -19.33 -9.61
N GLU A 253 -8.24 -18.16 -9.39
CA GLU A 253 -8.62 -17.68 -8.05
C GLU A 253 -9.66 -18.59 -7.38
N LEU A 254 -9.56 -18.79 -6.06
CA LEU A 254 -10.57 -19.51 -5.27
C LEU A 254 -11.48 -18.50 -4.60
N ARG A 255 -12.68 -18.32 -5.16
CA ARG A 255 -13.58 -17.21 -4.82
C ARG A 255 -15.07 -17.57 -4.78
N SER A 256 -15.40 -18.79 -4.42
CA SER A 256 -16.77 -19.10 -4.02
C SER A 256 -17.03 -18.77 -2.55
N SER A 257 -18.21 -18.18 -2.30
CA SER A 257 -18.78 -17.92 -0.98
C SER A 257 -19.85 -18.95 -0.58
N LYS A 258 -19.97 -20.07 -1.30
CA LYS A 258 -21.05 -21.05 -1.07
C LYS A 258 -20.91 -21.77 0.27
N ARG A 259 -19.74 -22.32 0.58
CA ARG A 259 -19.51 -23.05 1.84
C ARG A 259 -18.96 -22.22 2.97
N HIS A 260 -17.98 -21.36 2.66
CA HIS A 260 -17.33 -20.48 3.62
C HIS A 260 -17.44 -19.04 3.12
N PRO A 261 -17.68 -18.05 3.99
CA PRO A 261 -17.87 -16.68 3.55
C PRO A 261 -16.54 -16.07 3.07
N LEU A 262 -16.61 -15.19 2.08
CA LEU A 262 -15.48 -14.43 1.52
C LEU A 262 -15.40 -13.01 2.04
N LEU A 263 -16.38 -12.55 2.80
CA LEU A 263 -16.27 -11.33 3.60
C LEU A 263 -15.77 -10.10 2.79
N PRO A 264 -16.31 -9.82 1.59
CA PRO A 264 -15.71 -8.85 0.67
C PRO A 264 -15.78 -7.40 1.15
N GLY A 265 -16.56 -7.11 2.20
CA GLY A 265 -16.63 -5.77 2.79
C GLY A 265 -15.31 -5.33 3.44
N VAL A 266 -14.43 -6.27 3.79
CA VAL A 266 -13.07 -5.98 4.30
C VAL A 266 -12.20 -5.19 3.32
N LEU A 267 -12.52 -5.22 2.02
CA LEU A 267 -11.80 -4.49 0.99
C LEU A 267 -11.93 -2.97 1.19
N SER A 268 -13.05 -2.48 1.72
CA SER A 268 -13.29 -1.05 1.96
C SER A 268 -13.44 -0.65 3.43
N THR A 269 -13.52 -1.63 4.36
CA THR A 269 -13.50 -1.36 5.80
C THR A 269 -12.24 -0.62 6.19
N ARG A 270 -12.41 0.50 6.90
CA ARG A 270 -11.32 1.34 7.41
C ARG A 270 -10.31 1.65 6.30
N ILE A 271 -10.79 2.23 5.20
CA ILE A 271 -10.02 2.48 3.97
C ILE A 271 -8.65 3.15 4.22
N TRP A 272 -8.53 3.95 5.29
CA TRP A 272 -7.26 4.56 5.69
C TRP A 272 -6.15 3.52 5.90
N ILE A 273 -6.45 2.31 6.37
CA ILE A 273 -5.45 1.23 6.54
C ILE A 273 -4.85 0.86 5.17
N LYS A 274 -5.69 0.70 4.15
CA LYS A 274 -5.29 0.38 2.78
C LYS A 274 -4.54 1.55 2.14
N GLN A 275 -4.95 2.79 2.45
CA GLN A 275 -4.28 4.01 2.03
C GLN A 275 -2.94 4.28 2.74
N ARG A 276 -2.69 3.67 3.91
CA ARG A 276 -1.35 3.65 4.53
C ARG A 276 -0.51 2.50 3.97
N ASN A 277 -1.10 1.32 3.76
CA ASN A 277 -0.38 0.15 3.27
C ASN A 277 0.16 0.33 1.84
N ALA A 278 -0.68 0.75 0.89
CA ALA A 278 -0.29 0.80 -0.52
C ALA A 278 0.90 1.77 -0.80
N PRO A 279 0.98 2.97 -0.20
CA PRO A 279 2.17 3.81 -0.29
C PRO A 279 3.41 3.21 0.38
N CYS A 280 3.29 2.53 1.54
CA CYS A 280 4.42 1.85 2.17
C CYS A 280 4.98 0.74 1.27
N GLU A 281 4.11 -0.09 0.69
CA GLU A 281 4.50 -1.12 -0.28
C GLU A 281 5.18 -0.50 -1.51
N THR A 282 4.58 0.55 -2.08
CA THR A 282 5.15 1.26 -3.23
C THR A 282 6.52 1.89 -2.91
N LEU A 283 6.66 2.48 -1.72
CA LEU A 283 7.91 3.05 -1.22
C LEU A 283 9.00 1.97 -1.13
N LEU A 284 8.71 0.82 -0.53
CA LEU A 284 9.70 -0.24 -0.40
C LEU A 284 10.04 -0.87 -1.76
N GLU A 285 9.03 -1.27 -2.54
CA GLU A 285 9.19 -2.02 -3.80
C GLU A 285 9.80 -1.20 -4.94
N SER A 286 9.42 0.08 -5.04
CA SER A 286 9.73 0.92 -6.21
C SER A 286 10.80 1.97 -5.93
N TRP A 287 11.07 2.27 -4.65
CA TRP A 287 12.02 3.32 -4.27
C TRP A 287 13.14 2.82 -3.38
N ALA A 288 12.83 2.39 -2.16
CA ALA A 288 13.84 2.05 -1.18
C ALA A 288 14.71 0.88 -1.66
N GLU A 289 14.13 -0.20 -2.14
CA GLU A 289 14.90 -1.36 -2.60
C GLU A 289 15.67 -1.14 -3.89
N PRO A 290 15.05 -0.64 -4.99
CA PRO A 290 15.76 -0.49 -6.25
C PRO A 290 16.93 0.47 -6.11
N PHE A 291 16.70 1.65 -5.51
CA PHE A 291 17.75 2.66 -5.44
C PHE A 291 18.79 2.34 -4.37
N SER A 292 18.45 1.61 -3.29
CA SER A 292 19.48 1.06 -2.39
C SER A 292 20.35 0.03 -3.11
N ALA A 293 19.75 -0.85 -3.92
CA ALA A 293 20.50 -1.83 -4.70
C ALA A 293 21.46 -1.14 -5.68
N TRP A 294 20.97 -0.14 -6.40
CA TRP A 294 21.77 0.61 -7.36
C TRP A 294 22.87 1.44 -6.71
N ALA A 295 22.55 2.22 -5.68
CA ALA A 295 23.54 3.02 -4.96
C ALA A 295 24.66 2.13 -4.42
N HIS A 296 24.32 1.02 -3.74
CA HIS A 296 25.30 0.08 -3.21
C HIS A 296 26.14 -0.58 -4.30
N THR A 297 25.53 -0.96 -5.43
CA THR A 297 26.25 -1.58 -6.55
C THR A 297 27.21 -0.60 -7.21
N LEU A 298 26.77 0.64 -7.44
CA LEU A 298 27.60 1.70 -8.03
C LEU A 298 28.78 2.06 -7.12
N LEU A 299 28.58 2.13 -5.80
CA LEU A 299 29.66 2.35 -4.84
C LEU A 299 30.68 1.20 -4.78
N LYS A 300 30.26 -0.06 -4.98
CA LYS A 300 31.22 -1.18 -5.06
C LYS A 300 32.17 -1.06 -6.29
N LEU A 301 31.79 -0.29 -7.30
CA LEU A 301 32.59 -0.04 -8.51
C LEU A 301 33.50 1.21 -8.38
N GLU A 302 33.50 1.90 -7.22
CA GLU A 302 33.99 3.28 -7.07
C GLU A 302 35.47 3.62 -7.26
N PRO A 303 36.48 2.72 -7.18
CA PRO A 303 37.87 3.18 -7.33
C PRO A 303 38.13 3.92 -8.66
N GLU A 304 37.31 3.69 -9.68
CA GLU A 304 37.45 4.25 -11.03
C GLU A 304 36.49 5.41 -11.34
N LEU A 305 35.42 5.59 -10.56
CA LEU A 305 34.37 6.61 -10.79
C LEU A 305 34.61 7.92 -10.01
N GLN A 306 35.48 7.90 -9.00
CA GLN A 306 35.79 9.03 -8.11
C GLN A 306 36.89 9.99 -8.65
N ASN A 307 36.88 10.34 -9.94
CA ASN A 307 37.84 11.31 -10.50
C ASN A 307 37.62 12.73 -9.91
N GLY A 308 38.14 12.98 -8.71
CA GLY A 308 38.52 14.32 -8.23
C GLY A 308 37.64 15.01 -7.19
N ALA A 309 36.46 14.51 -6.84
CA ALA A 309 35.62 15.11 -5.81
C ALA A 309 34.90 14.03 -4.98
N ALA A 310 35.53 13.56 -3.90
CA ALA A 310 34.79 12.81 -2.89
C ALA A 310 33.81 13.78 -2.19
N PRO A 311 32.50 13.49 -2.16
CA PRO A 311 31.59 14.20 -1.26
C PRO A 311 32.14 13.99 0.15
N LYS A 312 32.33 15.09 0.89
CA LYS A 312 33.03 15.06 2.18
C LYS A 312 32.35 14.18 3.25
N GLU A 313 31.08 13.81 3.07
CA GLU A 313 30.31 12.90 3.93
C GLU A 313 29.21 12.20 3.09
N ILE A 314 29.49 11.05 2.47
CA ILE A 314 28.41 10.17 1.95
C ILE A 314 27.84 9.42 3.15
N SER A 315 26.70 9.86 3.66
CA SER A 315 25.96 9.14 4.70
C SER A 315 25.11 8.05 4.05
N LEU A 316 25.73 7.01 3.47
CA LEU A 316 25.01 5.81 3.00
C LEU A 316 25.17 4.68 4.03
N PHE A 317 24.10 3.95 4.30
CA PHE A 317 24.17 2.71 5.06
C PHE A 317 25.02 1.66 4.32
N GLY A 318 26.14 1.25 4.92
CA GLY A 318 27.06 0.28 4.30
C GLY A 318 26.46 -1.10 4.01
N LEU A 319 25.33 -1.46 4.66
CA LEU A 319 24.54 -2.65 4.35
C LEU A 319 23.04 -2.30 4.44
N PRO A 320 22.36 -2.03 3.30
CA PRO A 320 20.95 -1.63 3.32
C PRO A 320 19.98 -2.81 3.59
N GLN A 321 20.35 -4.06 3.26
CA GLN A 321 19.45 -5.22 3.36
C GLN A 321 18.86 -5.45 4.75
N PRO A 322 19.62 -5.42 5.87
CA PRO A 322 19.02 -5.63 7.19
C PRO A 322 18.03 -4.53 7.58
N ILE A 323 18.25 -3.30 7.12
CA ILE A 323 17.37 -2.15 7.37
C ILE A 323 16.09 -2.26 6.53
N LEU A 324 16.23 -2.58 5.24
CA LEU A 324 15.10 -2.90 4.35
C LEU A 324 14.26 -4.04 4.91
N ARG A 325 14.92 -5.10 5.38
CA ARG A 325 14.24 -6.24 6.02
C ARG A 325 13.51 -5.83 7.30
N HIS A 326 14.09 -4.93 8.10
CA HIS A 326 13.40 -4.39 9.26
C HIS A 326 12.14 -3.62 8.86
N ALA A 327 12.21 -2.76 7.85
CA ALA A 327 11.03 -2.06 7.32
C ALA A 327 9.96 -3.04 6.83
N TRP A 328 10.32 -4.05 6.04
CA TRP A 328 9.39 -5.10 5.60
C TRP A 328 8.77 -5.87 6.76
N ARG A 329 9.56 -6.25 7.76
CA ARG A 329 9.05 -6.93 8.96
C ARG A 329 8.06 -6.07 9.73
N THR A 330 8.34 -4.78 9.89
CA THR A 330 7.44 -3.82 10.52
C THR A 330 6.15 -3.66 9.72
N LEU A 331 6.22 -3.61 8.39
CA LEU A 331 5.05 -3.57 7.51
C LEU A 331 4.23 -4.88 7.59
N MET A 332 4.89 -6.04 7.57
CA MET A 332 4.25 -7.35 7.68
C MET A 332 3.48 -7.55 9.00
N GLN A 333 3.83 -6.84 10.07
CA GLN A 333 3.02 -6.85 11.30
C GLN A 333 1.65 -6.18 11.14
N CYS A 334 1.44 -5.41 10.08
CA CYS A 334 0.14 -4.86 9.68
C CYS A 334 -0.62 -5.78 8.71
N HIS A 335 0.03 -6.84 8.20
CA HIS A 335 -0.49 -7.71 7.16
C HIS A 335 -1.30 -8.93 7.61
N PRO A 336 -1.33 -9.40 8.88
CA PRO A 336 -2.24 -10.47 9.26
C PRO A 336 -3.66 -10.12 8.81
N HIS A 337 -4.41 -11.09 8.28
CA HIS A 337 -5.72 -10.85 7.65
C HIS A 337 -6.60 -9.95 8.54
N ASP A 338 -6.78 -10.24 9.82
CA ASP A 338 -7.59 -9.43 10.75
C ASP A 338 -7.11 -7.98 10.96
N SER A 339 -5.85 -7.70 10.67
CA SER A 339 -5.25 -6.37 10.74
C SER A 339 -5.49 -5.60 9.44
N ILE A 340 -4.98 -6.11 8.31
CA ILE A 340 -5.08 -5.41 7.01
C ILE A 340 -6.53 -5.30 6.52
N CYS A 341 -7.37 -6.30 6.81
CA CYS A 341 -8.81 -6.28 6.51
C CYS A 341 -9.57 -5.22 7.29
N GLY A 342 -9.00 -4.69 8.38
CA GLY A 342 -9.66 -3.67 9.20
C GLY A 342 -10.78 -4.25 10.08
N CYS A 343 -10.80 -5.57 10.30
CA CYS A 343 -11.89 -6.30 10.96
C CYS A 343 -11.58 -6.71 12.41
N SER A 344 -10.79 -5.88 13.08
CA SER A 344 -10.47 -5.92 14.50
C SER A 344 -11.05 -4.72 15.26
N ILE A 345 -11.02 -4.77 16.59
CA ILE A 345 -11.39 -3.63 17.45
C ILE A 345 -10.51 -2.40 17.21
N ASP A 346 -11.03 -1.21 17.51
CA ASP A 346 -10.35 0.08 17.26
C ASP A 346 -8.91 0.16 17.79
N GLN A 347 -8.66 -0.39 18.98
CA GLN A 347 -7.33 -0.37 19.61
C GLN A 347 -6.27 -1.12 18.77
N VAL A 348 -6.63 -2.20 18.09
CA VAL A 348 -5.70 -2.94 17.22
C VAL A 348 -5.25 -2.06 16.07
N HIS A 349 -6.17 -1.31 15.47
CA HIS A 349 -5.85 -0.44 14.34
C HIS A 349 -5.09 0.82 14.78
N GLN A 350 -5.34 1.32 15.99
CA GLN A 350 -4.51 2.40 16.57
C GLN A 350 -3.05 1.96 16.75
N GLU A 351 -2.80 0.68 17.05
CA GLU A 351 -1.46 0.10 17.17
C GLU A 351 -0.76 -0.10 15.80
N MET A 352 -1.49 -0.07 14.69
CA MET A 352 -0.92 -0.15 13.33
C MET A 352 -0.33 1.18 12.85
N LEU A 353 -0.90 2.32 13.26
CA LEU A 353 -0.43 3.66 12.86
C LEU A 353 1.08 3.85 13.05
N PRO A 354 1.67 3.63 14.25
CA PRO A 354 3.10 3.82 14.43
C PRO A 354 3.96 2.82 13.64
N ARG A 355 3.41 1.67 13.22
CA ARG A 355 4.13 0.72 12.35
C ARG A 355 4.23 1.27 10.93
N PHE A 356 3.13 1.78 10.36
CA PHE A 356 3.17 2.47 9.07
C PHE A 356 4.10 3.69 9.11
N ASP A 357 4.04 4.49 10.17
CA ASP A 357 4.91 5.68 10.32
C ASP A 357 6.40 5.29 10.35
N GLN A 358 6.76 4.19 11.02
CA GLN A 358 8.13 3.68 11.01
C GLN A 358 8.58 3.19 9.63
N VAL A 359 7.71 2.49 8.90
CA VAL A 359 8.00 2.01 7.54
C VAL A 359 8.25 3.20 6.61
N ASP A 360 7.38 4.22 6.67
CA ASP A 360 7.55 5.46 5.90
C ASP A 360 8.88 6.12 6.25
N GLN A 361 9.18 6.33 7.54
CA GLN A 361 10.42 6.99 7.98
C GLN A 361 11.67 6.25 7.50
N ILE A 362 11.70 4.93 7.64
CA ILE A 362 12.84 4.10 7.24
C ILE A 362 12.97 4.09 5.71
N GLY A 363 11.88 3.85 4.99
CA GLY A 363 11.87 3.76 3.53
C GLY A 363 12.22 5.09 2.86
N GLU A 364 11.70 6.21 3.38
CA GLU A 364 12.02 7.55 2.88
C GLU A 364 13.49 7.90 3.11
N GLU A 365 14.05 7.57 4.27
CA GLU A 365 15.46 7.85 4.56
C GLU A 365 16.40 6.99 3.71
N LEU A 366 16.10 5.70 3.54
CA LEU A 366 16.84 4.82 2.63
C LEU A 366 16.79 5.32 1.19
N THR A 367 15.61 5.72 0.74
CA THR A 367 15.42 6.28 -0.61
C THR A 367 16.22 7.56 -0.77
N ARG A 368 16.08 8.51 0.17
CA ARG A 368 16.76 9.80 0.14
C ARG A 368 18.28 9.63 0.04
N GLN A 369 18.89 8.87 0.95
CA GLN A 369 20.33 8.63 0.92
C GLN A 369 20.78 7.94 -0.38
N SER A 370 19.99 6.99 -0.88
CA SER A 370 20.32 6.29 -2.13
C SER A 370 20.26 7.20 -3.34
N LEU A 371 19.21 8.02 -3.46
CA LEU A 371 19.06 8.98 -4.56
C LEU A 371 20.13 10.07 -4.49
N GLU A 372 20.44 10.60 -3.30
CA GLU A 372 21.52 11.57 -3.10
C GLU A 372 22.89 10.97 -3.43
N THR A 373 23.13 9.72 -3.05
CA THR A 373 24.37 9.01 -3.39
C THR A 373 24.51 8.87 -4.91
N ILE A 374 23.48 8.38 -5.60
CA ILE A 374 23.53 8.25 -7.06
C ILE A 374 23.69 9.63 -7.70
N ALA A 375 22.97 10.65 -7.22
CA ALA A 375 23.09 12.02 -7.72
C ALA A 375 24.51 12.60 -7.55
N GLY A 376 25.17 12.32 -6.42
CA GLY A 376 26.55 12.71 -6.17
C GLY A 376 27.58 12.04 -7.08
N LEU A 377 27.24 10.90 -7.68
CA LEU A 377 28.07 10.21 -8.69
C LEU A 377 27.87 10.74 -10.11
N ILE A 378 26.84 11.55 -10.36
CA ILE A 378 26.53 12.11 -11.68
C ILE A 378 27.42 13.32 -11.96
N ASN A 379 27.90 13.44 -13.20
CA ASN A 379 28.43 14.71 -13.68
C ASN A 379 27.28 15.71 -13.84
N THR A 380 27.20 16.66 -12.91
CA THR A 380 26.18 17.70 -12.88
C THR A 380 26.65 19.01 -13.50
N GLU A 381 27.88 19.08 -14.01
CA GLU A 381 28.32 20.21 -14.82
C GLU A 381 27.52 20.26 -16.15
N PRO A 382 27.01 21.45 -16.54
CA PRO A 382 26.26 21.58 -17.78
C PRO A 382 27.18 21.29 -18.98
N PRO A 383 26.73 20.52 -19.99
CA PRO A 383 27.53 20.23 -21.19
C PRO A 383 27.92 21.47 -22.00
N ILE A 384 27.21 22.59 -21.81
CA ILE A 384 27.46 23.88 -22.45
C ILE A 384 27.69 24.93 -21.34
N PRO A 385 28.95 25.16 -20.91
CA PRO A 385 29.27 26.08 -19.80
C PRO A 385 28.90 27.54 -20.09
N ASP A 386 28.91 27.92 -21.37
CA ASP A 386 28.65 29.28 -21.87
C ASP A 386 27.32 29.38 -22.65
N ALA A 387 26.33 28.54 -22.33
CA ALA A 387 25.02 28.62 -22.98
C ALA A 387 24.50 30.06 -22.85
N PRO A 388 24.16 30.76 -23.95
CA PRO A 388 23.73 32.14 -23.87
C PRO A 388 22.46 32.21 -23.01
N GLY A 389 22.58 32.77 -21.79
CA GLY A 389 21.38 33.09 -21.02
C GLY A 389 21.40 33.06 -19.49
N GLY A 390 22.52 33.36 -18.84
CA GLY A 390 22.57 33.54 -17.39
C GLY A 390 23.38 32.47 -16.66
N GLU A 391 23.71 32.74 -15.40
CA GLU A 391 24.48 31.84 -14.53
C GLU A 391 23.66 30.59 -14.16
N ILE A 392 24.26 29.40 -14.31
CA ILE A 392 23.68 28.15 -13.81
C ILE A 392 23.86 28.11 -12.28
N LEU A 393 22.74 27.98 -11.58
CA LEU A 393 22.67 28.02 -10.12
C LEU A 393 22.79 26.63 -9.50
N SER A 394 22.13 25.63 -10.10
CA SER A 394 22.13 24.25 -9.60
C SER A 394 21.69 23.26 -10.69
N SER A 395 21.75 21.97 -10.35
CA SER A 395 21.22 20.88 -11.18
C SER A 395 20.09 20.14 -10.46
N LEU A 396 19.18 19.56 -11.25
CA LEU A 396 18.03 18.79 -10.80
C LEU A 396 18.09 17.40 -11.41
N VAL A 397 18.32 16.40 -10.59
CA VAL A 397 18.30 14.99 -11.03
C VAL A 397 16.90 14.45 -10.80
N VAL A 398 16.20 14.07 -11.88
CA VAL A 398 14.88 13.45 -11.85
C VAL A 398 15.03 11.94 -11.99
N PHE A 399 14.50 11.19 -11.03
CA PHE A 399 14.58 9.73 -11.00
C PHE A 399 13.24 9.09 -11.40
N ASN A 400 13.33 8.01 -12.18
CA ASN A 400 12.20 7.21 -12.63
C ASN A 400 12.32 5.77 -12.09
N PRO A 401 11.36 5.28 -11.29
CA PRO A 401 11.40 3.94 -10.73
C PRO A 401 10.81 2.86 -11.68
N LEU A 402 10.21 3.25 -12.80
CA LEU A 402 9.62 2.33 -13.77
C LEU A 402 10.68 1.81 -14.76
N PRO A 403 10.54 0.61 -15.33
CA PRO A 403 11.53 0.04 -16.26
C PRO A 403 11.53 0.67 -17.65
N ALA A 404 10.46 1.36 -18.02
CA ALA A 404 10.33 2.06 -19.30
C ALA A 404 10.67 3.55 -19.13
N PRO A 405 11.14 4.23 -20.20
CA PRO A 405 11.20 5.68 -20.22
C PRO A 405 9.80 6.29 -20.02
N VAL A 406 9.67 7.24 -19.10
CA VAL A 406 8.39 7.88 -18.80
C VAL A 406 8.52 9.40 -18.92
N SER A 407 7.48 10.01 -19.46
CA SER A 407 7.26 11.46 -19.40
C SER A 407 6.22 11.76 -18.33
N GLY A 408 6.51 12.71 -17.44
CA GLY A 408 5.65 12.98 -16.29
C GLY A 408 6.02 14.25 -15.53
N LEU A 409 5.18 14.62 -14.58
CA LEU A 409 5.40 15.80 -13.75
C LEU A 409 6.55 15.53 -12.76
N ALA A 410 7.55 16.39 -12.79
CA ALA A 410 8.55 16.51 -11.74
C ALA A 410 8.25 17.77 -10.92
N ALA A 411 8.34 17.66 -9.59
CA ALA A 411 8.12 18.76 -8.66
C ALA A 411 9.37 19.00 -7.80
N LEU A 412 9.54 20.24 -7.36
CA LEU A 412 10.64 20.64 -6.50
C LEU A 412 10.32 21.90 -5.69
N THR A 413 11.10 22.15 -4.65
CA THR A 413 11.01 23.37 -3.83
C THR A 413 12.35 24.10 -3.85
N PHE A 414 12.37 25.36 -4.31
CA PHE A 414 13.56 26.22 -4.30
C PHE A 414 13.51 27.24 -3.17
N PRO A 415 14.55 27.43 -2.34
CA PRO A 415 14.59 28.50 -1.34
C PRO A 415 14.34 29.89 -1.96
N ILE A 416 13.50 30.74 -1.32
CA ILE A 416 13.04 32.04 -1.86
C ILE A 416 14.12 33.07 -2.18
N GLU A 417 15.38 32.86 -1.79
CA GLU A 417 16.48 33.77 -2.13
C GLU A 417 16.62 33.95 -3.67
N THR A 418 16.11 33.02 -4.48
CA THR A 418 16.09 33.09 -5.96
C THR A 418 14.89 33.83 -6.57
N ASN A 419 13.86 34.20 -5.80
CA ASN A 419 12.57 34.61 -6.36
C ASN A 419 12.46 36.10 -6.74
N ASN A 420 13.46 36.92 -6.43
CA ASN A 420 13.48 38.33 -6.87
C ASN A 420 13.99 38.50 -8.32
N GLU A 421 14.62 37.47 -8.92
CA GLU A 421 15.27 37.59 -10.23
C GLU A 421 14.74 36.61 -11.31
N GLY A 422 13.84 35.69 -10.95
CA GLY A 422 13.29 34.67 -11.87
C GLY A 422 14.33 33.60 -12.26
N PHE A 423 13.85 32.42 -12.66
CA PHE A 423 14.73 31.32 -13.09
C PHE A 423 14.14 30.59 -14.30
N ASP A 424 15.00 29.93 -15.07
CA ASP A 424 14.63 28.97 -16.10
C ASP A 424 15.09 27.57 -15.69
N ILE A 425 14.32 26.55 -16.06
CA ILE A 425 14.78 25.15 -16.05
C ILE A 425 15.18 24.80 -17.48
N ILE A 426 16.38 24.24 -17.67
CA ILE A 426 16.91 23.89 -18.98
C ILE A 426 17.33 22.42 -19.07
N THR A 427 17.29 21.90 -20.29
CA THR A 427 17.85 20.60 -20.67
C THR A 427 19.36 20.69 -20.94
N ALA A 428 19.99 19.53 -21.20
CA ALA A 428 21.43 19.40 -21.51
C ALA A 428 21.85 20.16 -22.79
N ASP A 429 20.95 20.30 -23.74
CA ASP A 429 21.10 21.06 -24.99
C ASP A 429 20.75 22.56 -24.83
N GLY A 430 20.36 22.99 -23.63
CA GLY A 430 20.07 24.39 -23.29
C GLY A 430 18.66 24.86 -23.63
N GLU A 431 17.74 23.96 -23.98
CA GLU A 431 16.34 24.30 -24.20
C GLU A 431 15.63 24.64 -22.88
N VAL A 432 14.88 25.73 -22.85
CA VAL A 432 14.08 26.11 -21.68
C VAL A 432 12.81 25.28 -21.62
N ILE A 433 12.62 24.60 -20.49
CA ILE A 433 11.44 23.80 -20.19
C ILE A 433 10.39 24.70 -19.55
N GLN A 434 9.15 24.54 -20.02
CA GLN A 434 8.01 25.14 -19.37
C GLN A 434 7.87 24.59 -17.95
N HIS A 435 7.86 25.51 -17.00
CA HIS A 435 7.68 25.23 -15.60
C HIS A 435 6.60 26.18 -15.04
N GLN A 436 6.04 25.81 -13.89
CA GLN A 436 5.01 26.58 -13.20
C GLN A 436 5.30 26.60 -11.71
N SER A 437 5.25 27.79 -11.11
CA SER A 437 5.36 27.96 -9.65
C SER A 437 3.99 27.84 -9.00
N GLU A 438 3.83 26.91 -8.07
CA GLU A 438 2.59 26.57 -7.36
C GLU A 438 2.42 27.31 -6.03
N GLY A 439 3.35 28.21 -5.70
CA GLY A 439 3.31 29.03 -4.48
C GLY A 439 4.56 28.87 -3.63
N VAL A 440 4.47 29.31 -2.38
CA VAL A 440 5.58 29.30 -1.41
C VAL A 440 5.29 28.27 -0.30
N GLY A 441 6.17 27.29 -0.10
CA GLY A 441 6.08 26.27 0.94
C GLY A 441 7.31 26.24 1.84
N SER A 442 7.20 25.76 3.08
CA SER A 442 8.35 25.51 3.98
C SER A 442 8.28 24.07 4.48
N ARG A 443 9.42 23.38 4.55
CA ARG A 443 9.52 22.01 5.08
C ARG A 443 9.68 22.05 6.60
N GLU A 444 8.97 21.21 7.34
CA GLU A 444 9.22 21.01 8.76
C GLU A 444 10.46 20.13 8.96
N LEU A 445 11.41 20.61 9.76
CA LEU A 445 12.71 19.98 9.99
C LEU A 445 12.79 19.37 11.39
N ILE A 446 12.22 20.05 12.39
CA ILE A 446 12.23 19.62 13.79
C ILE A 446 10.85 19.91 14.37
N HIS A 447 10.30 18.98 15.15
CA HIS A 447 9.15 19.23 15.99
C HIS A 447 9.29 18.42 17.28
N VAL A 448 9.68 19.08 18.36
CA VAL A 448 9.99 18.44 19.64
C VAL A 448 9.37 19.20 20.81
N ILE A 449 9.03 18.46 21.86
CA ILE A 449 8.56 19.02 23.12
C ILE A 449 9.64 18.76 24.17
N LEU A 450 10.20 19.83 24.74
CA LEU A 450 11.26 19.80 25.71
C LEU A 450 10.77 20.33 27.06
N ASP A 451 11.34 19.84 28.15
CA ASP A 451 11.28 20.52 29.44
C ASP A 451 12.45 21.52 29.55
N ARG A 452 12.60 22.16 30.72
CA ARG A 452 13.66 23.16 30.94
C ARG A 452 15.07 22.59 30.81
N ASN A 453 15.28 21.36 31.27
CA ASN A 453 16.59 20.71 31.18
C ASN A 453 16.87 20.31 29.74
N GLY A 454 15.89 19.73 29.05
CA GLY A 454 16.00 19.38 27.64
C GLY A 454 16.25 20.58 26.73
N LEU A 455 15.65 21.74 27.02
CA LEU A 455 15.96 22.97 26.28
C LEU A 455 17.40 23.43 26.52
N LYS A 456 17.88 23.37 27.77
CA LYS A 456 19.25 23.75 28.13
C LYS A 456 20.29 22.84 27.47
N ASP A 457 20.02 21.53 27.46
CA ASP A 457 20.87 20.54 26.80
C ASP A 457 20.91 20.78 25.30
N ALA A 458 19.74 21.00 24.68
CA ALA A 458 19.65 21.32 23.25
C ALA A 458 20.49 22.55 22.89
N PHE A 459 20.39 23.65 23.65
CA PHE A 459 21.19 24.86 23.40
C PHE A 459 22.70 24.66 23.61
N SER A 460 23.11 23.76 24.50
CA SER A 460 24.53 23.46 24.75
C SER A 460 25.20 22.72 23.59
N MET A 461 24.41 22.08 22.72
CA MET A 461 24.87 21.31 21.57
C MET A 461 24.88 22.11 20.26
N LEU A 462 24.47 23.38 20.28
CA LEU A 462 24.36 24.22 19.08
C LEU A 462 25.69 24.93 18.80
N GLU A 463 26.09 24.94 17.53
CA GLU A 463 27.18 25.78 17.04
C GLU A 463 26.68 27.23 16.89
N GLU A 464 27.57 28.21 16.95
CA GLU A 464 27.20 29.63 16.91
C GLU A 464 26.39 29.96 15.64
N GLY A 465 25.08 30.15 15.80
CA GLY A 465 24.15 30.42 14.71
C GLY A 465 23.75 29.22 13.84
N LYS A 466 24.24 28.00 14.10
CA LYS A 466 23.95 26.81 13.28
C LYS A 466 23.36 25.65 14.07
N ILE A 467 22.40 24.96 13.46
CA ILE A 467 21.75 23.76 14.01
C ILE A 467 21.92 22.63 13.00
N ASN A 468 22.66 21.58 13.35
CA ASN A 468 23.00 20.46 12.45
C ASN A 468 23.56 20.93 11.09
N GLY A 469 24.48 21.90 11.11
CA GLY A 469 25.08 22.48 9.90
C GLY A 469 24.19 23.50 9.16
N MET A 470 22.90 23.59 9.48
CA MET A 470 21.96 24.55 8.88
C MET A 470 22.03 25.91 9.57
N ALA A 471 22.07 26.98 8.79
CA ALA A 471 22.14 28.35 9.28
C ALA A 471 20.79 28.81 9.82
N VAL A 472 20.76 29.29 11.07
CA VAL A 472 19.57 29.92 11.65
C VAL A 472 19.36 31.28 11.00
N ARG A 473 18.18 31.48 10.44
CA ARG A 473 17.77 32.74 9.78
C ARG A 473 16.82 33.55 10.63
N ASP A 474 15.96 32.88 11.40
CA ASP A 474 15.12 33.57 12.39
C ASP A 474 14.71 32.65 13.54
N ILE A 475 14.35 33.25 14.68
CA ILE A 475 13.84 32.55 15.86
C ILE A 475 12.67 33.35 16.44
N HIS A 476 11.50 32.73 16.52
CA HIS A 476 10.30 33.31 17.12
C HIS A 476 9.89 32.58 18.41
N TRP A 477 9.64 33.36 19.46
CA TRP A 477 9.24 32.86 20.76
C TRP A 477 7.81 33.31 21.06
N LEU A 478 6.91 32.36 21.34
CA LEU A 478 5.52 32.62 21.65
C LEU A 478 5.12 31.93 22.96
N ARG A 479 4.77 32.71 23.99
CA ARG A 479 4.29 32.15 25.26
C ARG A 479 2.79 31.89 25.24
N GLU A 480 2.40 30.67 25.60
CA GLU A 480 1.02 30.19 25.68
C GLU A 480 0.76 29.57 27.07
N GLY A 481 0.47 30.42 28.06
CA GLY A 481 0.24 29.99 29.44
C GLY A 481 1.50 29.42 30.10
N GLU A 482 1.45 28.16 30.50
CA GLU A 482 2.59 27.41 31.07
C GLU A 482 3.53 26.83 30.00
N ASN A 483 3.27 27.09 28.72
CA ASN A 483 4.05 26.58 27.61
C ASN A 483 4.70 27.72 26.81
N VAL A 484 5.82 27.43 26.14
CA VAL A 484 6.44 28.32 25.16
C VAL A 484 6.61 27.58 23.85
N ARG A 485 6.24 28.20 22.74
CA ARG A 485 6.52 27.72 21.40
C ARG A 485 7.71 28.49 20.82
N ILE A 486 8.64 27.75 20.24
CA ILE A 486 9.88 28.27 19.64
C ILE A 486 9.83 27.86 18.18
N GLU A 487 9.72 28.82 17.27
CA GLU A 487 9.74 28.56 15.84
C GLU A 487 11.09 29.01 15.26
N LEU A 488 11.82 28.07 14.66
CA LEU A 488 13.13 28.30 14.03
C LEU A 488 12.98 28.29 12.51
N LEU A 489 13.57 29.26 11.83
CA LEU A 489 13.74 29.25 10.38
C LEU A 489 15.19 28.90 10.06
N LEU A 490 15.40 27.79 9.36
CA LEU A 490 16.72 27.26 9.02
C LEU A 490 16.95 27.29 7.51
N ALA A 491 18.17 27.62 7.10
CA ALA A 491 18.63 27.50 5.73
C ALA A 491 19.70 26.40 5.63
N GLU A 492 19.60 25.52 4.64
CA GLU A 492 20.61 24.48 4.39
C GLU A 492 21.97 25.08 4.03
N HIS A 493 21.99 26.30 3.47
CA HIS A 493 23.20 27.00 3.04
C HIS A 493 23.23 28.47 3.47
N GLY A 494 24.43 29.04 3.49
CA GLY A 494 24.72 30.44 3.83
C GLY A 494 25.14 30.68 5.29
N ASP A 495 25.41 31.95 5.60
CA ASP A 495 25.80 32.38 6.95
C ASP A 495 24.56 32.58 7.84
N PRO A 496 24.65 32.25 9.14
CA PRO A 496 23.55 32.46 10.06
C PRO A 496 23.29 33.95 10.33
N ASP A 497 22.03 34.30 10.58
CA ASP A 497 21.67 35.62 11.11
C ASP A 497 22.03 35.65 12.60
N LEU A 498 23.24 36.15 12.88
CA LEU A 498 23.76 36.24 14.24
C LEU A 498 22.93 37.17 15.13
N ASP A 499 22.23 38.15 14.57
CA ASP A 499 21.36 39.04 15.35
C ASP A 499 20.08 38.31 15.78
N ALA A 500 19.46 37.53 14.88
CA ALA A 500 18.32 36.68 15.21
C ALA A 500 18.70 35.59 16.21
N TRP A 501 19.86 34.97 16.02
CA TRP A 501 20.44 34.00 16.93
C TRP A 501 20.65 34.58 18.34
N ASN A 502 21.31 35.73 18.45
CA ASN A 502 21.57 36.39 19.72
C ASN A 502 20.28 36.84 20.43
N ARG A 503 19.26 37.28 19.68
CA ARG A 503 17.93 37.56 20.23
C ARG A 503 17.28 36.30 20.80
N GLY A 504 17.31 35.19 20.05
CA GLY A 504 16.74 33.93 20.50
C GLY A 504 17.44 33.35 21.73
N LEU A 505 18.77 33.45 21.83
CA LEU A 505 19.52 33.07 23.03
C LEU A 505 19.09 33.87 24.27
N LYS A 506 18.85 35.18 24.09
CA LYS A 506 18.38 36.04 25.18
C LYS A 506 16.98 35.64 25.66
N GLU A 507 16.06 35.37 24.74
CA GLU A 507 14.71 34.89 25.07
C GLU A 507 14.75 33.50 25.71
N ALA A 508 15.63 32.61 25.26
CA ALA A 508 15.85 31.30 25.86
C ALA A 508 16.27 31.40 27.33
N ASN A 509 17.23 32.29 27.64
CA ASN A 509 17.66 32.53 29.03
C ASN A 509 16.53 33.06 29.90
N LEU A 510 15.74 34.03 29.41
CA LEU A 510 14.59 34.57 30.14
C LEU A 510 13.52 33.49 30.41
N ALA A 511 13.23 32.66 29.42
CA ALA A 511 12.25 31.59 29.56
C ALA A 511 12.75 30.45 30.47
N MET A 512 14.07 30.20 30.50
CA MET A 512 14.73 29.27 31.43
C MET A 512 14.82 29.80 32.87
N GLU A 513 14.55 31.08 33.13
CA GLU A 513 14.46 31.65 34.48
C GLU A 513 13.01 31.71 35.00
N ASP A 514 12.01 31.67 34.13
CA ASP A 514 10.60 31.73 34.52
C ASP A 514 10.07 30.35 34.93
N GLU A 515 9.98 30.09 36.24
CA GLU A 515 9.52 28.82 36.84
C GLU A 515 8.08 28.42 36.46
N SER A 516 7.25 29.35 35.98
CA SER A 516 5.87 29.04 35.59
C SER A 516 5.77 28.36 34.21
N ILE A 517 6.87 28.32 33.44
CA ILE A 517 6.94 27.60 32.17
C ILE A 517 7.33 26.14 32.45
N LYS A 518 6.48 25.20 32.00
CA LYS A 518 6.65 23.76 32.16
C LYS A 518 7.14 23.05 30.90
N ARG A 519 6.80 23.53 29.71
CA ARG A 519 7.17 22.89 28.44
C ARG A 519 7.53 23.88 27.33
N PHE A 520 8.44 23.46 26.46
CA PHE A 520 8.92 24.17 25.30
C PHE A 520 8.61 23.36 24.04
N TYR A 521 7.86 23.93 23.11
CA TYR A 521 7.49 23.32 21.84
C TYR A 521 8.39 23.91 20.77
N VAL A 522 9.46 23.22 20.41
CA VAL A 522 10.41 23.68 19.39
C VAL A 522 9.97 23.13 18.04
N ARG A 523 9.78 24.02 17.08
CA ARG A 523 9.46 23.69 15.70
C ARG A 523 10.46 24.39 14.77
N ALA A 524 11.28 23.65 14.05
CA ALA A 524 12.14 24.21 13.01
C ALA A 524 11.56 23.96 11.63
N ARG A 525 11.66 24.94 10.75
CA ARG A 525 11.25 24.84 9.35
C ARG A 525 12.35 25.37 8.44
N SER A 526 12.40 24.86 7.21
CA SER A 526 13.24 25.43 6.15
C SER A 526 12.78 26.84 5.80
N LEU A 527 13.65 27.63 5.18
CA LEU A 527 13.22 28.85 4.50
C LEU A 527 12.04 28.53 3.57
N PRO A 528 11.05 29.42 3.47
CA PRO A 528 10.00 29.26 2.50
C PRO A 528 10.63 29.23 1.10
N GLY A 529 10.16 28.33 0.26
CA GLY A 529 10.66 28.08 -1.07
C GLY A 529 9.54 28.06 -2.10
N ALA A 530 9.83 28.50 -3.31
CA ALA A 530 8.90 28.38 -4.43
C ALA A 530 8.75 26.89 -4.79
N ASN A 531 7.54 26.35 -4.65
CA ASN A 531 7.22 25.04 -5.19
C ASN A 531 7.04 25.20 -6.69
N THR A 532 7.79 24.45 -7.48
CA THR A 532 7.78 24.52 -8.92
C THR A 532 7.57 23.12 -9.48
N CYS A 533 6.76 23.02 -10.54
CA CYS A 533 6.56 21.79 -11.28
C CYS A 533 6.90 22.01 -12.76
N PHE A 534 7.37 20.95 -13.41
CA PHE A 534 7.69 20.96 -14.85
C PHE A 534 7.50 19.56 -15.44
N LEU A 535 7.32 19.50 -16.75
CA LEU A 535 7.23 18.22 -17.47
C LEU A 535 8.64 17.69 -17.74
N ALA A 536 9.05 16.65 -17.01
CA ALA A 536 10.25 15.90 -17.30
C ALA A 536 9.93 14.86 -18.39
N LYS A 537 10.49 15.05 -19.59
CA LYS A 537 10.26 14.17 -20.74
C LYS A 537 11.29 13.05 -20.81
N ASP A 538 10.80 11.85 -21.11
CA ASP A 538 11.58 10.66 -21.43
C ASP A 538 12.68 10.38 -20.40
N VAL A 539 12.32 10.39 -19.11
CA VAL A 539 13.23 10.04 -18.03
C VAL A 539 13.48 8.53 -18.12
N PRO A 540 14.74 8.06 -18.32
CA PRO A 540 15.02 6.65 -18.57
C PRO A 540 14.56 5.73 -17.44
N GLY A 541 14.20 4.50 -17.77
CA GLY A 541 13.69 3.53 -16.80
C GLY A 541 14.73 3.12 -15.76
N HIS A 542 14.28 2.93 -14.50
CA HIS A 542 15.11 2.71 -13.31
C HIS A 542 16.32 3.64 -13.27
N GLY A 543 16.14 4.85 -13.77
CA GLY A 543 17.21 5.70 -14.22
C GLY A 543 16.98 7.13 -13.79
N PHE A 544 17.76 8.00 -14.40
CA PHE A 544 17.70 9.42 -14.10
C PHE A 544 17.99 10.28 -15.31
N LYS A 545 17.57 11.54 -15.21
CA LYS A 545 17.85 12.60 -16.16
C LYS A 545 18.10 13.90 -15.41
N THR A 546 19.22 14.54 -15.70
CA THR A 546 19.62 15.82 -15.11
C THR A 546 19.09 16.98 -15.94
N PHE A 547 18.58 17.98 -15.24
CA PHE A 547 18.17 19.29 -15.75
C PHE A 547 18.95 20.36 -14.99
N TRP A 548 18.99 21.59 -15.50
CA TRP A 548 19.74 22.68 -14.87
C TRP A 548 18.85 23.87 -14.59
N VAL A 549 19.16 24.58 -13.53
CA VAL A 549 18.44 25.78 -13.10
C VAL A 549 19.36 26.95 -13.35
N ARG A 550 18.90 27.93 -14.10
CA ARG A 550 19.67 29.15 -14.36
C ARG A 550 18.89 30.38 -13.96
N LYS A 551 19.61 31.46 -13.67
CA LYS A 551 19.02 32.79 -13.49
C LYS A 551 18.34 33.22 -14.80
N ALA A 552 17.10 33.68 -14.74
CA ALA A 552 16.38 34.13 -15.93
C ALA A 552 17.04 35.39 -16.53
N ILE A 553 17.10 35.48 -17.85
CA ILE A 553 17.47 36.72 -18.53
C ILE A 553 16.24 37.62 -18.51
N GLU A 554 16.38 38.92 -18.21
CA GLU A 554 15.30 39.89 -18.37
C GLU A 554 14.71 39.80 -19.79
N SER A 555 13.53 39.17 -19.93
CA SER A 555 12.75 39.27 -21.16
C SER A 555 11.99 40.59 -21.13
N THR A 556 12.36 41.50 -22.03
CA THR A 556 11.51 42.62 -22.44
C THR A 556 10.18 42.08 -22.98
N GLY A 557 9.15 41.99 -22.14
CA GLY A 557 7.82 41.55 -22.59
C GLY A 557 6.93 40.97 -21.49
N THR A 558 6.31 41.86 -20.70
CA THR A 558 5.11 41.59 -19.86
C THR A 558 5.15 40.32 -18.98
N LEU A 559 5.99 40.36 -17.95
CA LEU A 559 5.56 39.82 -16.65
C LEU A 559 4.46 40.75 -16.14
N SER A 560 3.23 40.26 -16.04
CA SER A 560 2.20 40.92 -15.23
C SER A 560 2.72 40.89 -13.79
N PRO A 561 3.06 42.03 -13.18
CA PRO A 561 3.47 42.06 -11.79
C PRO A 561 2.28 41.57 -10.97
N MET A 562 2.53 40.67 -10.04
CA MET A 562 1.60 40.45 -8.94
C MET A 562 1.52 41.77 -8.18
N GLU A 563 0.54 42.62 -8.51
CA GLU A 563 0.22 43.80 -7.73
C GLU A 563 -0.31 43.34 -6.38
N LEU A 564 0.61 43.21 -5.42
CA LEU A 564 0.28 43.20 -4.00
C LEU A 564 -0.54 44.46 -3.73
N SER A 565 -1.85 44.27 -3.50
CA SER A 565 -2.78 45.34 -3.18
C SER A 565 -2.23 46.20 -2.03
N ALA A 566 -2.51 47.50 -2.05
CA ALA A 566 -2.06 48.43 -1.01
C ALA A 566 -2.49 48.00 0.41
N LEU A 567 -3.56 47.20 0.53
CA LEU A 567 -4.02 46.60 1.77
C LEU A 567 -3.07 45.52 2.31
N THR A 568 -2.40 44.75 1.45
CA THR A 568 -1.45 43.70 1.84
C THR A 568 -0.14 44.31 2.35
N ARG A 569 0.30 45.47 1.82
CA ARG A 569 1.46 46.22 2.35
C ARG A 569 1.19 46.86 3.71
N LEU A 570 -0.07 47.14 4.06
CA LEU A 570 -0.46 47.62 5.38
C LEU A 570 -0.64 46.48 6.40
N ALA A 571 -1.08 45.29 5.97
CA ALA A 571 -1.22 44.12 6.85
C ALA A 571 0.12 43.66 7.46
N VAL A 572 1.22 43.75 6.69
CA VAL A 572 2.58 43.41 7.15
C VAL A 572 3.13 44.41 8.19
N ARG A 573 2.52 45.59 8.35
CA ARG A 573 2.94 46.58 9.37
C ARG A 573 1.96 46.77 10.53
N GLY A 574 0.83 46.06 10.54
CA GLY A 574 -0.25 46.24 11.54
C GLY A 574 -0.60 45.03 12.41
N ALA A 575 -0.03 43.84 12.15
CA ALA A 575 -0.42 42.59 12.81
C ALA A 575 0.18 42.35 14.21
N ALA A 576 0.57 43.41 14.93
CA ALA A 576 1.19 43.30 16.26
C ALA A 576 0.26 43.65 17.44
N ARG A 577 -1.04 43.96 17.23
CA ARG A 577 -1.87 44.52 18.32
C ARG A 577 -3.30 44.01 18.55
N LEU A 578 -3.80 42.97 17.86
CA LEU A 578 -5.22 42.57 18.06
C LEU A 578 -5.49 41.05 18.13
N SER A 579 -4.63 40.25 18.75
CA SER A 579 -4.86 38.79 18.93
C SER A 579 -5.41 38.36 20.31
N ARG A 580 -5.87 39.28 21.17
CA ARG A 580 -6.17 38.96 22.58
C ARG A 580 -7.63 38.81 23.02
N LEU A 581 -8.62 38.90 22.13
CA LEU A 581 -10.01 38.57 22.45
C LEU A 581 -10.64 37.85 21.26
N LEU A 582 -10.66 36.51 21.25
CA LEU A 582 -11.62 35.65 20.51
C LEU A 582 -11.29 34.14 20.63
N SER A 583 -10.80 33.65 21.78
CA SER A 583 -10.52 32.21 21.98
C SER A 583 -11.67 31.41 22.61
N ARG A 584 -12.90 31.95 22.65
CA ARG A 584 -14.08 31.23 23.17
C ARG A 584 -15.35 31.64 22.45
N LEU A 585 -15.64 31.00 21.31
CA LEU A 585 -16.94 30.74 20.67
C LEU A 585 -16.70 29.88 19.41
N PRO A 586 -17.64 29.00 19.01
CA PRO A 586 -17.43 28.06 17.91
C PRO A 586 -17.54 28.78 16.57
N THR A 587 -16.46 28.81 15.79
CA THR A 587 -16.45 29.40 14.46
C THR A 587 -16.73 28.33 13.40
N ALA A 588 -17.94 28.42 12.85
CA ALA A 588 -18.28 27.90 11.54
C ALA A 588 -17.29 28.40 10.47
N GLY A 589 -16.96 27.53 9.51
CA GLY A 589 -16.45 27.85 8.18
C GLY A 589 -15.22 28.76 8.13
N SER A 590 -14.03 28.17 8.23
CA SER A 590 -12.82 28.79 7.67
C SER A 590 -12.91 28.77 6.15
N ARG A 591 -13.49 29.82 5.55
CA ARG A 591 -13.16 30.21 4.19
C ARG A 591 -11.73 30.73 4.19
N ASN A 592 -10.76 29.88 3.82
CA ASN A 592 -9.48 30.37 3.31
C ASN A 592 -9.77 31.05 1.97
N GLY A 593 -10.01 32.36 2.02
CA GLY A 593 -10.02 33.21 0.85
C GLY A 593 -8.59 33.44 0.38
N ASP A 594 -8.03 32.47 -0.35
CA ASP A 594 -7.23 32.85 -1.49
C ASP A 594 -8.17 33.68 -2.38
N GLY A 595 -7.73 34.82 -2.90
CA GLY A 595 -8.56 35.70 -3.75
C GLY A 595 -9.01 35.08 -5.09
N LYS A 596 -9.17 33.75 -5.18
CA LYS A 596 -9.69 33.02 -6.32
C LYS A 596 -11.15 33.39 -6.53
N ILE A 597 -11.45 33.94 -7.71
CA ILE A 597 -12.81 34.26 -8.13
C ILE A 597 -13.46 32.97 -8.64
N PRO A 598 -14.64 32.58 -8.16
CA PRO A 598 -15.34 31.42 -8.70
C PRO A 598 -15.58 31.54 -10.21
N ALA A 599 -15.29 30.49 -10.95
CA ALA A 599 -15.55 30.40 -12.38
C ALA A 599 -17.06 30.38 -12.65
N LYS A 600 -17.45 30.81 -13.86
CA LYS A 600 -18.83 30.66 -14.36
C LYS A 600 -18.86 29.56 -15.43
N PRO A 601 -19.96 28.81 -15.57
CA PRO A 601 -20.10 27.83 -16.64
C PRO A 601 -19.94 28.46 -18.04
N PRO A 602 -19.45 27.71 -19.05
CA PRO A 602 -19.04 26.30 -18.98
C PRO A 602 -17.74 26.10 -18.20
N PHE A 603 -17.70 25.07 -17.36
CA PHE A 603 -16.52 24.71 -16.57
C PHE A 603 -15.64 23.78 -17.39
N ARG A 604 -14.64 24.33 -18.08
CA ARG A 604 -13.86 23.59 -19.07
C ARG A 604 -12.35 23.81 -18.90
N ILE A 605 -11.59 22.73 -19.05
CA ILE A 605 -10.14 22.74 -19.26
C ILE A 605 -9.78 21.78 -20.39
N GLU A 606 -8.60 21.95 -21.00
CA GLU A 606 -8.13 21.05 -22.05
C GLU A 606 -6.60 20.98 -22.11
N ASN A 607 -6.09 19.87 -22.63
CA ASN A 607 -4.71 19.70 -23.07
C ASN A 607 -4.71 19.12 -24.50
N GLU A 608 -3.58 18.60 -24.97
CA GLU A 608 -3.45 18.01 -26.30
C GLU A 608 -4.22 16.69 -26.46
N PHE A 609 -4.51 15.97 -25.37
CA PHE A 609 -5.18 14.67 -25.38
C PHE A 609 -6.68 14.78 -25.13
N PHE A 610 -7.08 15.65 -24.20
CA PHE A 610 -8.45 15.69 -23.68
C PHE A 610 -9.04 17.09 -23.70
N GLN A 611 -10.34 17.15 -23.92
CA GLN A 611 -11.19 18.26 -23.54
C GLN A 611 -12.10 17.79 -22.40
N LEU A 612 -12.08 18.51 -21.27
CA LEU A 612 -12.86 18.20 -20.08
C LEU A 612 -13.94 19.25 -19.85
N GLU A 613 -15.16 18.80 -19.53
CA GLU A 613 -16.25 19.68 -19.14
C GLU A 613 -16.97 19.14 -17.91
N ILE A 614 -17.25 20.00 -16.93
CA ILE A 614 -18.04 19.66 -15.75
C ILE A 614 -19.49 20.06 -15.98
N SER A 615 -20.40 19.10 -15.79
CA SER A 615 -21.84 19.36 -15.78
C SER A 615 -22.20 20.35 -14.67
N PRO A 616 -22.87 21.48 -14.98
CA PRO A 616 -23.31 22.44 -13.97
C PRO A 616 -24.34 21.84 -13.00
N THR A 617 -24.95 20.72 -13.37
CA THR A 617 -25.87 19.94 -12.55
C THR A 617 -25.16 18.65 -12.12
N GLY A 618 -24.98 18.42 -10.82
CA GLY A 618 -24.37 17.18 -10.32
C GLY A 618 -22.85 17.19 -10.24
N GLY A 619 -22.14 17.98 -11.05
CA GLY A 619 -20.67 18.00 -11.05
C GLY A 619 -20.00 16.79 -11.72
N ALA A 620 -20.75 16.00 -12.49
CA ALA A 620 -20.20 14.90 -13.28
C ALA A 620 -19.30 15.43 -14.42
N LEU A 621 -18.28 14.65 -14.76
CA LEU A 621 -17.26 14.96 -15.76
C LEU A 621 -17.61 14.34 -17.12
N THR A 622 -17.40 15.12 -18.17
CA THR A 622 -17.36 14.64 -19.55
C THR A 622 -15.93 14.78 -20.08
N ILE A 623 -15.39 13.69 -20.64
CA ILE A 623 -14.08 13.65 -21.30
C ILE A 623 -14.30 13.40 -22.79
N LEU A 624 -13.83 14.29 -23.65
CA LEU A 624 -13.60 14.01 -25.07
C LEU A 624 -12.13 13.65 -25.27
N ASP A 625 -11.84 12.42 -25.69
CA ASP A 625 -10.51 12.02 -26.15
C ASP A 625 -10.29 12.52 -27.57
N LYS A 626 -9.38 13.48 -27.73
CA LYS A 626 -9.08 14.15 -29.01
C LYS A 626 -8.38 13.21 -30.00
N ARG A 627 -7.77 12.11 -29.55
CA ARG A 627 -7.11 11.12 -30.42
C ARG A 627 -8.14 10.24 -31.10
N THR A 628 -9.09 9.71 -30.32
CA THR A 628 -10.09 8.73 -30.79
C THR A 628 -11.42 9.38 -31.19
N GLN A 629 -11.64 10.64 -30.81
CA GLN A 629 -12.90 11.39 -30.94
C GLN A 629 -14.07 10.75 -30.17
N VAL A 630 -13.77 9.97 -29.13
CA VAL A 630 -14.75 9.32 -28.27
C VAL A 630 -15.06 10.20 -27.08
N THR A 631 -16.34 10.31 -26.74
CA THR A 631 -16.80 11.03 -25.56
C THR A 631 -17.23 10.04 -24.48
N TYR A 632 -16.69 10.22 -23.27
CA TYR A 632 -17.11 9.55 -22.05
C TYR A 632 -17.88 10.55 -21.19
N GLU A 633 -19.16 10.28 -20.94
CA GLU A 633 -20.07 11.18 -20.23
C GLU A 633 -20.44 10.61 -18.86
N GLY A 634 -20.70 11.48 -17.88
CA GLY A 634 -21.19 11.05 -16.57
C GLY A 634 -20.11 10.44 -15.67
N LEU A 635 -18.84 10.70 -15.97
CA LEU A 635 -17.70 10.24 -15.18
C LEU A 635 -17.62 10.98 -13.84
N ASN A 636 -16.89 10.40 -12.89
CA ASN A 636 -16.66 10.98 -11.57
C ASN A 636 -17.96 11.32 -10.81
N ALA A 637 -19.01 10.51 -10.98
CA ALA A 637 -20.29 10.70 -10.33
C ALA A 637 -20.32 10.03 -8.95
N PHE A 638 -20.62 10.79 -7.90
CA PHE A 638 -20.67 10.28 -6.53
C PHE A 638 -21.99 9.57 -6.25
N VAL A 639 -21.93 8.40 -5.63
CA VAL A 639 -23.08 7.56 -5.29
C VAL A 639 -22.96 7.09 -3.85
N ASP A 640 -23.94 7.45 -3.03
CA ASP A 640 -24.01 7.07 -1.62
C ASP A 640 -25.21 6.15 -1.36
N GLY A 641 -24.97 5.01 -0.71
CA GLY A 641 -25.98 4.03 -0.27
C GLY A 641 -25.86 3.73 1.21
N GLY A 642 -26.88 3.08 1.80
CA GLY A 642 -26.80 2.64 3.20
C GLY A 642 -25.99 1.36 3.36
N ASP A 643 -25.39 1.15 4.54
CA ASP A 643 -24.73 -0.10 4.91
C ASP A 643 -25.18 -0.57 6.31
N CYS A 644 -26.02 -1.61 6.34
CA CYS A 644 -26.51 -2.29 7.54
C CYS A 644 -25.55 -3.35 8.09
N GLY A 645 -24.41 -3.55 7.44
CA GLY A 645 -23.52 -4.67 7.67
C GLY A 645 -22.59 -4.49 8.86
N ASP A 646 -21.41 -5.08 8.74
CA ASP A 646 -20.34 -5.08 9.73
C ASP A 646 -18.97 -4.90 9.04
N GLU A 647 -17.88 -5.00 9.78
CA GLU A 647 -16.52 -4.85 9.23
C GLU A 647 -16.17 -5.88 8.14
N TYR A 648 -16.91 -6.98 8.04
CA TYR A 648 -16.67 -8.04 7.05
C TYR A 648 -17.57 -7.94 5.82
N ASN A 649 -18.82 -7.50 5.99
CA ASN A 649 -19.81 -7.54 4.93
C ASN A 649 -20.51 -6.21 4.76
N TYR A 650 -20.59 -5.77 3.50
CA TYR A 650 -21.57 -4.77 3.09
C TYR A 650 -22.96 -5.42 3.03
N ALA A 651 -23.97 -4.76 3.60
CA ALA A 651 -25.35 -5.20 3.51
C ALA A 651 -26.28 -4.01 3.24
N PRO A 652 -26.93 -3.91 2.06
CA PRO A 652 -27.85 -2.81 1.78
C PRO A 652 -29.09 -2.86 2.70
N PRO A 653 -29.68 -1.71 3.09
CA PRO A 653 -31.02 -1.63 3.65
C PRO A 653 -32.07 -2.34 2.80
N LYS A 654 -33.14 -2.85 3.45
CA LYS A 654 -34.28 -3.48 2.74
C LYS A 654 -34.93 -2.56 1.71
N GLN A 655 -34.91 -1.25 1.97
CA GLN A 655 -35.34 -0.20 1.06
C GLN A 655 -34.14 0.71 0.80
N GLU A 656 -33.30 0.30 -0.14
CA GLU A 656 -32.11 1.06 -0.52
C GLU A 656 -32.49 2.31 -1.31
N ILE A 657 -31.83 3.43 -0.98
CA ILE A 657 -31.97 4.70 -1.68
C ILE A 657 -30.55 5.21 -1.96
N HIS A 658 -30.16 5.14 -3.22
CA HIS A 658 -28.90 5.71 -3.68
C HIS A 658 -29.03 7.21 -3.92
N VAL A 659 -28.23 8.01 -3.21
CA VAL A 659 -28.11 9.44 -3.42
C VAL A 659 -27.02 9.69 -4.47
N ARG A 660 -27.36 10.40 -5.56
CA ARG A 660 -26.44 10.68 -6.70
C ARG A 660 -26.27 12.16 -7.03
N ASN A 661 -27.16 13.00 -6.51
CA ASN A 661 -27.27 14.40 -6.97
C ASN A 661 -26.47 15.32 -6.05
N SER A 662 -25.17 15.46 -6.32
CA SER A 662 -24.35 16.51 -5.70
C SER A 662 -24.73 17.90 -6.21
N VAL A 663 -24.56 18.91 -5.35
CA VAL A 663 -24.75 20.31 -5.69
C VAL A 663 -23.39 21.00 -5.69
N ILE A 664 -23.06 21.71 -6.77
CA ILE A 664 -21.85 22.55 -6.85
C ILE A 664 -22.10 23.82 -6.03
N ASN A 665 -21.28 24.05 -5.01
CA ASN A 665 -21.26 25.31 -4.26
C ASN A 665 -20.36 26.32 -4.95
N ASP A 666 -19.11 25.92 -5.22
CA ASP A 666 -18.08 26.77 -5.80
C ASP A 666 -17.28 25.93 -6.80
N CYS A 667 -16.81 26.58 -7.86
CA CYS A 667 -15.93 25.99 -8.88
C CYS A 667 -14.81 26.98 -9.16
N TYR A 668 -13.57 26.52 -9.09
CA TYR A 668 -12.38 27.30 -9.39
C TYR A 668 -11.62 26.65 -10.53
N ILE A 669 -11.21 27.45 -11.50
CA ILE A 669 -10.42 26.98 -12.64
C ILE A 669 -9.08 27.71 -12.61
N GLU A 670 -8.01 26.93 -12.62
CA GLU A 670 -6.65 27.41 -12.69
C GLU A 670 -5.99 26.84 -13.93
N THR A 671 -5.57 27.70 -14.85
CA THR A 671 -4.92 27.32 -16.10
C THR A 671 -3.50 27.85 -16.08
N GLY A 672 -2.52 26.94 -16.10
CA GLY A 672 -1.11 27.25 -16.20
C GLY A 672 -0.48 26.61 -17.43
N THR A 673 0.84 26.81 -17.58
CA THR A 673 1.64 26.28 -18.70
C THR A 673 1.87 24.77 -18.59
N VAL A 674 2.03 24.25 -17.37
CA VAL A 674 2.33 22.83 -17.12
C VAL A 674 1.08 22.04 -16.79
N GLN A 675 0.14 22.65 -16.07
CA GLN A 675 -1.10 21.98 -15.66
C GLN A 675 -2.30 22.92 -15.72
N SER A 676 -3.47 22.34 -15.89
CA SER A 676 -4.76 22.99 -15.71
C SER A 676 -5.61 22.20 -14.72
N THR A 677 -6.22 22.88 -13.77
CA THR A 677 -6.97 22.28 -12.68
C THR A 677 -8.36 22.89 -12.56
N ILE A 678 -9.37 22.04 -12.38
CA ILE A 678 -10.69 22.43 -11.89
C ILE A 678 -10.82 21.93 -10.44
N GLU A 679 -11.11 22.82 -9.50
CA GLU A 679 -11.46 22.48 -8.12
C GLU A 679 -12.96 22.75 -7.89
N LEU A 680 -13.71 21.71 -7.56
CA LEU A 680 -15.14 21.78 -7.26
C LEU A 680 -15.35 21.58 -5.75
N SER A 681 -16.06 22.52 -5.13
CA SER A 681 -16.67 22.32 -3.82
C SER A 681 -18.10 21.84 -4.03
N LEU A 682 -18.39 20.61 -3.61
CA LEU A 682 -19.69 19.96 -3.75
C LEU A 682 -20.33 19.71 -2.38
N ARG A 683 -21.66 19.56 -2.37
CA ARG A 683 -22.40 18.98 -1.25
C ARG A 683 -23.26 17.82 -1.72
N LEU A 684 -23.21 16.71 -1.01
CA LEU A 684 -24.10 15.58 -1.21
C LEU A 684 -25.02 15.44 0.01
N ARG A 685 -26.33 15.61 -0.16
CA ARG A 685 -27.28 15.49 0.94
C ARG A 685 -27.65 14.04 1.18
N ILE A 686 -27.16 13.47 2.28
CA ILE A 686 -27.33 12.05 2.60
C ILE A 686 -28.06 11.87 3.95
N PRO A 687 -28.77 10.75 4.17
CA PRO A 687 -29.20 10.32 5.49
C PRO A 687 -28.05 10.24 6.50
N VAL A 688 -28.29 10.65 7.76
CA VAL A 688 -27.25 10.70 8.81
C VAL A 688 -26.80 9.34 9.34
N GLU A 689 -27.69 8.35 9.37
CA GLU A 689 -27.42 7.02 9.93
C GLU A 689 -28.48 6.00 9.45
N ILE A 690 -28.32 4.74 9.84
CA ILE A 690 -29.36 3.72 9.72
C ILE A 690 -30.06 3.54 11.07
N GLN A 691 -31.39 3.50 11.04
CA GLN A 691 -32.19 3.24 12.25
C GLN A 691 -32.01 1.78 12.70
N PRO A 692 -31.54 1.53 13.94
CA PRO A 692 -31.17 0.17 14.37
C PRO A 692 -32.30 -0.86 14.30
N GLN A 693 -33.54 -0.46 14.58
CA GLN A 693 -34.69 -1.39 14.66
C GLN A 693 -35.28 -1.71 13.29
N THR A 694 -35.36 -0.72 12.40
CA THR A 694 -36.03 -0.86 11.10
C THR A 694 -35.06 -1.25 9.99
N LYS A 695 -33.74 -1.00 10.16
CA LYS A 695 -32.71 -1.18 9.14
C LYS A 695 -33.02 -0.37 7.87
N VAL A 696 -33.58 0.82 8.07
CA VAL A 696 -33.87 1.81 7.04
C VAL A 696 -33.04 3.06 7.33
N ARG A 697 -32.57 3.73 6.27
CA ARG A 697 -31.85 5.00 6.41
C ARG A 697 -32.73 6.05 7.08
N SER A 698 -32.13 6.88 7.94
CA SER A 698 -32.82 7.94 8.65
C SER A 698 -33.45 8.96 7.68
N THR A 699 -34.58 9.55 8.07
CA THR A 699 -35.17 10.69 7.36
C THR A 699 -34.43 12.00 7.64
N GLN A 700 -33.67 12.05 8.73
CA GLN A 700 -32.76 13.15 9.01
C GLN A 700 -31.57 13.07 8.05
N THR A 701 -31.24 14.20 7.43
CA THR A 701 -30.16 14.30 6.44
C THR A 701 -29.10 15.31 6.87
N ILE A 702 -27.89 15.14 6.36
CA ILE A 702 -26.76 16.05 6.48
C ILE A 702 -26.22 16.37 5.08
N ASP A 703 -25.71 17.58 4.90
CA ASP A 703 -24.96 17.94 3.69
C ASP A 703 -23.51 17.48 3.89
N LEU A 704 -23.12 16.38 3.23
CA LEU A 704 -21.76 15.85 3.23
C LEU A 704 -20.87 16.73 2.32
N PRO A 705 -19.87 17.45 2.85
CA PRO A 705 -18.98 18.28 2.06
C PRO A 705 -17.96 17.45 1.27
N LEU A 706 -17.80 17.77 -0.01
CA LEU A 706 -16.79 17.17 -0.88
C LEU A 706 -15.97 18.26 -1.56
N THR A 707 -14.68 18.04 -1.72
CA THR A 707 -13.81 18.86 -2.58
C THR A 707 -13.15 17.94 -3.59
N THR A 708 -13.43 18.11 -4.88
CA THR A 708 -12.75 17.35 -5.94
C THR A 708 -11.87 18.26 -6.78
N ARG A 709 -10.61 17.90 -6.92
CA ARG A 709 -9.61 18.56 -7.75
C ARG A 709 -9.30 17.66 -8.93
N ILE A 710 -9.57 18.16 -10.13
CA ILE A 710 -9.41 17.45 -11.41
C ILE A 710 -8.32 18.16 -12.19
N THR A 711 -7.23 17.46 -12.50
CA THR A 711 -6.03 18.06 -13.09
C THR A 711 -5.65 17.37 -14.40
N LEU A 712 -5.38 18.21 -15.41
CA LEU A 712 -4.70 17.84 -16.65
C LEU A 712 -3.27 18.35 -16.61
N TYR A 713 -2.35 17.53 -17.07
CA TYR A 713 -0.96 17.92 -17.30
C TYR A 713 -0.69 18.00 -18.80
N ALA A 714 0.14 18.96 -19.20
CA ALA A 714 0.72 18.96 -20.53
C ALA A 714 1.60 17.70 -20.69
N GLY A 715 1.53 17.02 -21.82
CA GLY A 715 2.34 15.85 -22.15
C GLY A 715 1.89 14.53 -21.52
N VAL A 716 0.84 14.52 -20.68
CA VAL A 716 0.40 13.31 -19.97
C VAL A 716 -1.02 12.91 -20.39
N PRO A 717 -1.22 11.70 -20.97
CA PRO A 717 -2.52 11.24 -21.45
C PRO A 717 -3.35 10.56 -20.33
N ARG A 718 -3.52 11.24 -19.19
CA ARG A 718 -4.49 10.85 -18.14
C ARG A 718 -5.11 12.07 -17.44
N VAL A 719 -6.18 11.83 -16.69
CA VAL A 719 -6.84 12.84 -15.84
C VAL A 719 -6.71 12.44 -14.38
N ASP A 720 -5.93 13.20 -13.61
CA ASP A 720 -5.70 12.90 -12.19
C ASP A 720 -6.77 13.60 -11.33
N ILE A 721 -7.35 12.87 -10.38
CA ILE A 721 -8.43 13.33 -9.52
C ILE A 721 -8.06 13.10 -8.06
N ARG A 722 -8.21 14.15 -7.25
CA ARG A 722 -8.17 14.08 -5.79
C ARG A 722 -9.50 14.52 -5.21
N THR A 723 -10.17 13.63 -4.50
CA THR A 723 -11.42 13.94 -3.80
C THR A 723 -11.22 13.89 -2.29
N THR A 724 -11.59 14.95 -1.60
CA THR A 724 -11.66 15.00 -0.14
C THR A 724 -13.12 14.92 0.30
N VAL A 725 -13.41 14.08 1.30
CA VAL A 725 -14.73 13.87 1.89
C VAL A 725 -14.65 14.17 3.38
N ASP A 726 -15.49 15.08 3.86
CA ASP A 726 -15.66 15.31 5.30
C ASP A 726 -16.82 14.46 5.81
N ASN A 727 -16.50 13.31 6.42
CA ASN A 727 -17.50 12.32 6.83
C ASN A 727 -18.06 12.53 8.25
N ARG A 728 -17.74 13.65 8.89
CA ARG A 728 -18.18 13.90 10.27
C ARG A 728 -19.70 14.10 10.31
N GLY A 729 -20.39 13.24 11.05
CA GLY A 729 -21.83 13.29 11.25
C GLY A 729 -22.66 12.39 10.31
N ALA A 730 -22.02 11.53 9.50
CA ALA A 730 -22.68 10.49 8.71
C ALA A 730 -22.17 9.09 9.10
N CYS A 731 -23.08 8.15 9.34
CA CYS A 731 -22.81 6.78 9.77
C CYS A 731 -23.53 5.77 8.86
N ASP A 732 -23.11 4.50 8.90
CA ASP A 732 -23.82 3.36 8.30
C ASP A 732 -24.11 3.54 6.80
N HIS A 733 -23.08 3.91 6.05
CA HIS A 733 -23.20 4.24 4.62
C HIS A 733 -21.96 3.82 3.83
N ARG A 734 -22.13 3.70 2.52
CA ARG A 734 -21.08 3.37 1.57
C ARG A 734 -21.11 4.36 0.42
N MET A 735 -19.99 5.03 0.20
CA MET A 735 -19.79 6.04 -0.83
C MET A 735 -18.86 5.52 -1.92
N ARG A 736 -19.29 5.66 -3.17
CA ARG A 736 -18.56 5.26 -4.38
C ARG A 736 -18.47 6.41 -5.37
N VAL A 737 -17.53 6.30 -6.29
CA VAL A 737 -17.43 7.15 -7.48
C VAL A 737 -17.54 6.29 -8.74
N HIS A 738 -18.39 6.72 -9.68
CA HIS A 738 -18.78 5.95 -10.85
C HIS A 738 -18.17 6.51 -12.14
N PHE A 739 -17.74 5.61 -13.02
CA PHE A 739 -17.12 5.89 -14.31
C PHE A 739 -17.81 5.07 -15.42
N PRO A 740 -18.99 5.50 -15.90
CA PRO A 740 -19.67 4.88 -17.02
C PRO A 740 -18.88 5.04 -18.32
N ALA A 741 -18.88 3.98 -19.14
CA ALA A 741 -18.30 3.97 -20.47
C ALA A 741 -19.30 3.40 -21.50
N PRO A 742 -19.24 3.84 -22.76
CA PRO A 742 -20.03 3.26 -23.85
C PRO A 742 -19.43 1.93 -24.36
N ILE A 743 -18.96 1.09 -23.43
CA ILE A 743 -18.31 -0.21 -23.67
C ILE A 743 -19.25 -1.29 -23.17
N LYS A 744 -19.47 -2.35 -23.96
CA LYS A 744 -20.28 -3.50 -23.55
C LYS A 744 -19.42 -4.75 -23.49
N VAL A 745 -19.18 -5.22 -22.28
CA VAL A 745 -18.35 -6.40 -21.97
C VAL A 745 -19.04 -7.28 -20.94
N GLU A 746 -18.73 -8.58 -20.92
CA GLU A 746 -19.22 -9.52 -19.89
C GLU A 746 -18.17 -9.76 -18.79
N GLU A 747 -16.92 -9.34 -19.01
CA GLU A 747 -15.80 -9.45 -18.08
C GLU A 747 -15.04 -8.13 -17.99
N ALA A 748 -14.37 -7.92 -16.87
CA ALA A 748 -13.44 -6.80 -16.67
C ALA A 748 -12.07 -7.32 -16.25
N ALA A 749 -11.04 -6.51 -16.49
CA ALA A 749 -9.65 -6.84 -16.15
C ALA A 749 -9.17 -6.01 -14.95
N TYR A 750 -8.43 -6.66 -14.06
CA TYR A 750 -7.99 -6.08 -12.79
C TYR A 750 -6.48 -6.32 -12.62
N ASP A 751 -5.77 -5.35 -12.07
CA ASP A 751 -4.40 -5.57 -11.58
C ASP A 751 -4.44 -6.57 -10.40
N GLY A 752 -3.95 -7.78 -10.65
CA GLY A 752 -3.92 -8.89 -9.72
C GLY A 752 -2.51 -9.20 -9.22
N HIS A 753 -2.31 -10.42 -8.72
CA HIS A 753 -1.05 -10.83 -8.11
C HIS A 753 -0.18 -11.60 -9.08
N PHE A 754 0.80 -10.93 -9.68
CA PHE A 754 1.61 -11.48 -10.78
C PHE A 754 0.77 -11.91 -12.01
N GLU A 755 -0.38 -11.27 -12.21
CA GLU A 755 -1.25 -11.47 -13.36
C GLU A 755 -2.17 -10.25 -13.59
N ILE A 756 -2.71 -10.13 -14.80
CA ILE A 756 -3.89 -9.29 -15.07
C ILE A 756 -5.10 -10.23 -15.10
N VAL A 757 -5.86 -10.25 -14.01
CA VAL A 757 -6.96 -11.20 -13.83
C VAL A 757 -8.22 -10.68 -14.52
N ARG A 758 -8.91 -11.55 -15.26
CA ARG A 758 -10.22 -11.28 -15.86
C ARG A 758 -11.31 -11.91 -15.01
N ARG A 759 -12.36 -11.15 -14.67
CA ARG A 759 -13.49 -11.63 -13.87
C ARG A 759 -14.82 -11.31 -14.54
N PRO A 760 -15.81 -12.22 -14.45
CA PRO A 760 -17.16 -11.95 -14.94
C PRO A 760 -17.83 -10.83 -14.16
N ILE A 761 -18.57 -9.99 -14.88
CA ILE A 761 -19.41 -8.91 -14.34
C ILE A 761 -20.67 -9.48 -13.68
N ARG A 762 -21.21 -10.57 -14.26
CA ARG A 762 -22.42 -11.22 -13.74
C ARG A 762 -22.09 -12.05 -12.50
N LEU A 763 -22.96 -11.95 -11.50
CA LEU A 763 -22.92 -12.82 -10.33
C LEU A 763 -23.37 -14.23 -10.68
N PRO A 764 -22.80 -15.27 -10.04
CA PRO A 764 -23.32 -16.62 -10.16
C PRO A 764 -24.76 -16.70 -9.64
N GLU A 765 -25.55 -17.62 -10.21
CA GLU A 765 -26.84 -17.99 -9.63
C GLU A 765 -26.61 -18.63 -8.26
N PHE A 766 -27.37 -18.19 -7.25
CA PHE A 766 -27.23 -18.65 -5.88
C PHE A 766 -28.60 -18.95 -5.25
N ASP A 767 -28.60 -19.73 -4.18
CA ASP A 767 -29.79 -20.16 -3.47
C ASP A 767 -29.58 -20.13 -1.94
N SER A 768 -30.55 -20.66 -1.20
CA SER A 768 -30.50 -20.74 0.26
C SER A 768 -29.54 -21.80 0.80
N THR A 769 -28.70 -22.45 0.00
CA THR A 769 -27.63 -23.32 0.50
C THR A 769 -26.33 -22.56 0.74
N TRP A 770 -26.15 -21.39 0.12
CA TRP A 770 -24.97 -20.56 0.26
C TRP A 770 -24.88 -19.95 1.67
N ILE A 771 -23.67 -19.92 2.24
CA ILE A 771 -23.41 -19.29 3.54
C ILE A 771 -23.34 -17.75 3.44
N GLU A 772 -22.93 -17.23 2.28
CA GLU A 772 -22.86 -15.81 1.97
C GLU A 772 -23.28 -15.58 0.51
N GLU A 773 -24.12 -14.58 0.28
CA GLU A 773 -24.58 -14.22 -1.07
C GLU A 773 -23.40 -13.75 -1.94
N PRO A 774 -23.28 -14.20 -3.19
CA PRO A 774 -22.22 -13.73 -4.08
C PRO A 774 -22.33 -12.21 -4.29
N ARG A 775 -21.17 -11.57 -4.34
CA ARG A 775 -21.01 -10.12 -4.22
C ARG A 775 -20.35 -9.51 -5.46
N PRO A 776 -20.83 -8.35 -5.97
CA PRO A 776 -20.21 -7.66 -7.10
C PRO A 776 -18.88 -7.02 -6.73
N GLU A 777 -18.63 -6.76 -5.44
CA GLU A 777 -17.41 -6.19 -4.91
C GLU A 777 -16.21 -7.10 -5.22
N LYS A 778 -15.22 -6.61 -5.97
CA LYS A 778 -13.99 -7.32 -6.32
C LYS A 778 -12.75 -6.59 -5.78
N PRO A 779 -11.70 -7.32 -5.37
CA PRO A 779 -10.39 -6.79 -5.08
C PRO A 779 -9.70 -6.34 -6.38
N GLN A 780 -9.00 -5.23 -6.28
CA GLN A 780 -8.02 -4.75 -7.25
C GLN A 780 -6.79 -4.25 -6.51
N ARG A 781 -5.67 -4.16 -7.21
CA ARG A 781 -4.49 -3.43 -6.74
C ARG A 781 -4.51 -2.01 -7.30
N ARG A 782 -3.70 -1.72 -8.32
CA ARG A 782 -3.45 -0.35 -8.80
C ARG A 782 -4.48 0.15 -9.79
N PHE A 783 -5.14 -0.74 -10.53
CA PHE A 783 -6.12 -0.35 -11.55
C PHE A 783 -7.13 -1.46 -11.91
N THR A 784 -8.22 -1.01 -12.57
CA THR A 784 -9.20 -1.84 -13.27
C THR A 784 -9.47 -1.25 -14.64
N TYR A 785 -9.68 -2.07 -15.67
CA TYR A 785 -10.05 -1.58 -17.00
C TYR A 785 -11.11 -2.44 -17.70
N ILE A 786 -11.82 -1.81 -18.63
CA ILE A 786 -12.75 -2.41 -19.58
C ILE A 786 -12.41 -1.95 -21.00
N GLU A 787 -12.53 -2.83 -21.98
CA GLU A 787 -12.28 -2.54 -23.40
C GLU A 787 -13.06 -3.47 -24.32
N ASP A 788 -13.42 -3.01 -25.51
CA ASP A 788 -14.17 -3.78 -26.53
C ASP A 788 -13.39 -3.97 -27.85
N GLY A 789 -12.06 -3.85 -27.81
CA GLY A 789 -11.18 -3.86 -28.98
C GLY A 789 -11.25 -2.60 -29.85
N ARG A 790 -12.12 -1.63 -29.55
CA ARG A 790 -12.15 -0.31 -30.22
C ARG A 790 -11.79 0.83 -29.30
N ILE A 791 -12.31 0.81 -28.07
CA ILE A 791 -12.08 1.83 -27.05
C ILE A 791 -11.87 1.16 -25.70
N GLY A 792 -11.08 1.79 -24.85
CA GLY A 792 -10.79 1.31 -23.50
C GLY A 792 -10.94 2.41 -22.47
N LEU A 793 -11.28 2.03 -21.25
CA LEU A 793 -11.28 2.90 -20.07
C LEU A 793 -10.59 2.17 -18.93
N LEU A 794 -9.47 2.74 -18.46
CA LEU A 794 -8.77 2.29 -17.26
C LEU A 794 -8.95 3.31 -16.13
N ILE A 795 -9.22 2.83 -14.93
CA ILE A 795 -9.26 3.62 -13.70
C ILE A 795 -8.12 3.15 -12.81
N ALA A 796 -7.14 4.03 -12.57
CA ALA A 796 -6.07 3.81 -11.61
C ALA A 796 -6.44 4.41 -10.25
N ASN A 797 -5.92 3.85 -9.16
CA ASN A 797 -6.18 4.30 -7.80
C ASN A 797 -4.94 4.22 -6.92
N ARG A 798 -4.96 4.90 -5.77
CA ARG A 798 -3.96 4.77 -4.70
C ARG A 798 -4.63 4.31 -3.40
N GLY A 799 -4.52 3.01 -3.10
CA GLY A 799 -5.01 2.44 -1.84
C GLY A 799 -6.51 2.23 -1.76
N LEU A 800 -7.19 1.97 -2.89
CA LEU A 800 -8.63 1.73 -2.99
C LEU A 800 -8.92 0.35 -3.61
N PRO A 801 -8.80 -0.74 -2.82
CA PRO A 801 -8.81 -2.08 -3.39
C PRO A 801 -10.21 -2.63 -3.68
N GLU A 802 -11.30 -1.99 -3.25
CA GLU A 802 -12.66 -2.42 -3.58
C GLU A 802 -13.20 -1.72 -4.84
N VAL A 803 -13.59 -2.51 -5.83
CA VAL A 803 -14.20 -2.03 -7.07
C VAL A 803 -15.35 -2.93 -7.50
N GLU A 804 -16.38 -2.34 -8.09
CA GLU A 804 -17.43 -3.04 -8.82
C GLU A 804 -17.36 -2.68 -10.30
N VAL A 805 -17.64 -3.64 -11.17
CA VAL A 805 -17.91 -3.36 -12.58
C VAL A 805 -19.33 -3.83 -12.87
N LEU A 806 -20.15 -2.92 -13.38
CA LEU A 806 -21.60 -3.10 -13.51
C LEU A 806 -22.07 -2.76 -14.93
N HIS A 807 -23.14 -3.39 -15.39
CA HIS A 807 -23.83 -2.90 -16.59
C HIS A 807 -24.60 -1.62 -16.26
N ASN A 808 -24.38 -0.56 -17.02
CA ASN A 808 -25.08 0.70 -16.83
C ASN A 808 -26.46 0.69 -17.53
N GLN A 809 -27.36 1.58 -17.09
CA GLN A 809 -28.74 1.65 -17.61
C GLN A 809 -28.83 2.04 -19.09
N SER A 810 -27.78 2.63 -19.64
CA SER A 810 -27.67 3.06 -21.04
C SER A 810 -27.14 1.97 -21.98
N GLY A 811 -26.92 0.74 -21.48
CA GLY A 811 -26.51 -0.41 -22.27
C GLY A 811 -24.99 -0.60 -22.42
N GLY A 812 -24.18 0.20 -21.72
CA GLY A 812 -22.74 0.01 -21.56
C GLY A 812 -22.36 -0.58 -20.20
N THR A 813 -21.13 -0.32 -19.78
CA THR A 813 -20.54 -0.80 -18.52
C THR A 813 -19.99 0.39 -17.73
N GLU A 814 -20.03 0.32 -16.40
CA GLU A 814 -19.45 1.32 -15.50
C GLU A 814 -18.50 0.68 -14.50
N ILE A 815 -17.38 1.35 -14.25
CA ILE A 815 -16.46 1.02 -13.15
C ILE A 815 -16.88 1.88 -11.94
N ALA A 816 -17.16 1.26 -10.80
CA ALA A 816 -17.55 1.94 -9.57
C ALA A 816 -16.49 1.66 -8.48
N LEU A 817 -15.75 2.70 -8.11
CA LEU A 817 -14.69 2.65 -7.12
C LEU A 817 -15.24 3.03 -5.74
N THR A 818 -15.03 2.20 -4.73
CA THR A 818 -15.45 2.52 -3.36
C THR A 818 -14.45 3.48 -2.72
N LEU A 819 -14.96 4.61 -2.22
CA LEU A 819 -14.17 5.61 -1.51
C LEU A 819 -14.27 5.38 0.00
N LEU A 820 -15.48 5.19 0.52
CA LEU A 820 -15.72 5.08 1.95
C LEU A 820 -16.77 4.03 2.25
N ARG A 821 -16.54 3.23 3.30
CA ARG A 821 -17.53 2.34 3.90
C ARG A 821 -17.50 2.51 5.41
N CYS A 822 -18.65 2.80 5.99
CA CYS A 822 -18.80 3.18 7.39
C CYS A 822 -19.76 2.21 8.08
N VAL A 823 -19.26 1.52 9.10
CA VAL A 823 -20.02 0.54 9.90
C VAL A 823 -19.64 0.67 11.37
N GLY A 824 -20.52 0.24 12.28
CA GLY A 824 -20.31 0.42 13.73
C GLY A 824 -19.98 -0.85 14.52
N TRP A 825 -19.78 -1.99 13.85
CA TRP A 825 -19.68 -3.31 14.49
C TRP A 825 -18.64 -4.19 13.81
N LEU A 826 -17.88 -4.92 14.63
CA LEU A 826 -16.90 -5.91 14.15
C LEU A 826 -17.61 -7.02 13.39
N SER A 827 -18.59 -7.68 14.01
CA SER A 827 -19.41 -8.69 13.35
C SER A 827 -20.85 -8.67 13.83
N ARG A 828 -21.79 -9.00 12.95
CA ARG A 828 -23.21 -9.19 13.26
C ARG A 828 -23.77 -10.40 12.51
N ASP A 829 -24.96 -10.83 12.89
CA ASP A 829 -25.73 -11.92 12.29
C ASP A 829 -27.17 -11.52 11.90
N ASP A 830 -27.49 -10.22 11.98
CA ASP A 830 -28.83 -9.67 11.79
C ASP A 830 -29.04 -9.00 10.42
N PHE A 831 -28.38 -9.52 9.38
CA PHE A 831 -28.53 -9.13 7.97
C PHE A 831 -28.52 -10.34 7.05
N SER A 832 -29.04 -10.21 5.82
CA SER A 832 -29.30 -11.36 4.93
C SER A 832 -28.11 -11.83 4.11
N THR A 833 -27.11 -10.97 3.88
CA THR A 833 -26.00 -11.24 2.95
C THR A 833 -25.04 -12.31 3.45
N ARG A 834 -25.04 -12.66 4.74
CA ARG A 834 -24.22 -13.73 5.35
C ARG A 834 -24.98 -14.41 6.49
N ARG A 835 -24.71 -15.71 6.71
CA ARG A 835 -25.21 -16.48 7.84
C ARG A 835 -24.23 -16.49 9.01
N GLY A 836 -24.74 -16.37 10.23
CA GLY A 836 -23.97 -16.46 11.46
C GLY A 836 -23.09 -15.23 11.69
N HIS A 837 -22.02 -15.40 12.48
CA HIS A 837 -20.99 -14.38 12.71
C HIS A 837 -19.68 -14.73 11.99
N ALA A 838 -18.93 -13.72 11.59
CA ALA A 838 -17.56 -13.86 11.09
C ALA A 838 -16.52 -13.59 12.20
N GLY A 839 -16.94 -12.92 13.28
CA GLY A 839 -16.11 -12.64 14.45
C GLY A 839 -16.99 -12.31 15.67
N PRO A 840 -16.41 -11.87 16.80
CA PRO A 840 -17.19 -11.52 17.97
C PRO A 840 -18.11 -10.31 17.73
N MET A 841 -19.33 -10.34 18.27
CA MET A 841 -20.28 -9.24 18.18
C MET A 841 -19.87 -8.08 19.10
N LEU A 842 -18.98 -7.21 18.62
CA LEU A 842 -18.44 -6.08 19.38
C LEU A 842 -18.65 -4.76 18.63
N PRO A 843 -18.98 -3.67 19.35
CA PRO A 843 -19.07 -2.34 18.74
C PRO A 843 -17.67 -1.81 18.37
N THR A 844 -17.57 -1.19 17.21
CA THR A 844 -16.33 -0.61 16.67
C THR A 844 -16.60 0.80 16.12
N PRO A 845 -16.84 1.79 16.99
CA PRO A 845 -17.19 3.14 16.56
C PRO A 845 -16.14 3.79 15.65
N GLY A 846 -14.86 3.41 15.74
CA GLY A 846 -13.82 3.88 14.83
C GLY A 846 -14.01 3.41 13.38
N ALA A 847 -14.77 2.34 13.11
CA ALA A 847 -15.11 1.91 11.76
C ALA A 847 -16.20 2.77 11.08
N GLN A 848 -16.81 3.73 11.80
CA GLN A 848 -17.70 4.73 11.23
C GLN A 848 -16.96 5.87 10.52
N MET A 849 -15.62 5.89 10.57
CA MET A 849 -14.79 6.79 9.79
C MET A 849 -15.20 8.27 9.96
N GLN A 850 -15.28 8.74 11.21
CA GLN A 850 -15.72 10.10 11.56
C GLN A 850 -14.60 11.14 11.43
N ASP A 851 -14.04 11.28 10.22
CA ASP A 851 -12.97 12.23 9.93
C ASP A 851 -13.03 12.71 8.46
N VAL A 852 -12.03 13.50 8.05
CA VAL A 852 -11.81 13.95 6.69
C VAL A 852 -10.85 13.00 5.98
N TYR A 853 -11.30 12.40 4.87
CA TYR A 853 -10.50 11.47 4.07
C TYR A 853 -10.22 12.04 2.69
N SER A 854 -9.06 11.72 2.13
CA SER A 854 -8.65 12.13 0.78
C SER A 854 -8.39 10.90 -0.07
N PHE A 855 -8.89 10.90 -1.29
CA PHE A 855 -8.88 9.79 -2.22
C PHE A 855 -8.27 10.23 -3.54
N GLU A 856 -7.36 9.43 -4.08
CA GLU A 856 -6.64 9.74 -5.31
C GLU A 856 -6.84 8.61 -6.32
N TYR A 857 -7.29 9.00 -7.52
CA TYR A 857 -7.52 8.08 -8.64
C TYR A 857 -7.34 8.83 -9.96
N SER A 858 -7.15 8.08 -11.04
CA SER A 858 -6.87 8.63 -12.36
C SER A 858 -7.69 7.94 -13.44
N ILE A 859 -8.19 8.72 -14.40
CA ILE A 859 -8.95 8.25 -15.55
C ILE A 859 -8.02 8.20 -16.76
N VAL A 860 -7.88 7.03 -17.37
CA VAL A 860 -7.00 6.78 -18.50
C VAL A 860 -7.81 6.17 -19.66
N PRO A 861 -8.41 7.00 -20.54
CA PRO A 861 -8.94 6.53 -21.82
C PRO A 861 -7.81 6.08 -22.75
N PHE A 862 -8.01 4.97 -23.46
CA PHE A 862 -7.03 4.44 -24.39
C PHE A 862 -7.67 3.79 -25.63
N ASP A 863 -6.90 3.67 -26.71
CA ASP A 863 -7.30 2.94 -27.91
C ASP A 863 -6.62 1.56 -27.94
N PRO A 864 -7.35 0.45 -27.77
CA PRO A 864 -6.78 -0.90 -27.82
C PRO A 864 -6.15 -1.27 -29.18
N ARG A 865 -6.46 -0.52 -30.25
CA ARG A 865 -5.97 -0.78 -31.62
C ARG A 865 -4.65 -0.10 -31.90
N GLU A 866 -4.29 0.93 -31.14
CA GLU A 866 -2.97 1.53 -31.24
C GLU A 866 -1.92 0.53 -30.79
N ASN A 867 -0.77 0.51 -31.48
CA ASN A 867 0.35 -0.29 -31.04
C ASN A 867 0.73 0.16 -29.63
N ALA A 868 0.79 -0.78 -28.68
CA ALA A 868 1.01 -0.52 -27.26
C ALA A 868 -0.09 0.27 -26.52
N GLY A 869 -1.30 0.42 -27.06
CA GLY A 869 -2.35 1.26 -26.44
C GLY A 869 -2.71 0.85 -25.00
N LEU A 870 -2.93 -0.44 -24.75
CA LEU A 870 -3.17 -0.97 -23.39
C LEU A 870 -1.93 -0.84 -22.50
N THR A 871 -0.75 -1.19 -23.02
CA THR A 871 0.51 -1.07 -22.27
C THR A 871 0.73 0.37 -21.82
N SER A 872 0.55 1.34 -22.72
CA SER A 872 0.69 2.76 -22.39
C SER A 872 -0.29 3.19 -21.30
N ALA A 873 -1.53 2.68 -21.33
CA ALA A 873 -2.50 2.95 -20.28
C ALA A 873 -2.08 2.36 -18.91
N ILE A 874 -1.51 1.16 -18.90
CA ILE A 874 -0.94 0.52 -17.70
C ILE A 874 0.27 1.32 -17.19
N GLU A 875 1.17 1.74 -18.08
CA GLU A 875 2.31 2.60 -17.73
C GLU A 875 1.85 3.92 -17.09
N GLN A 876 0.77 4.54 -17.60
CA GLN A 876 0.18 5.73 -16.97
C GLN A 876 -0.38 5.43 -15.57
N ALA A 877 -1.01 4.26 -15.36
CA ALA A 877 -1.48 3.83 -14.05
C ALA A 877 -0.33 3.59 -13.06
N LEU A 878 0.79 3.02 -13.54
CA LEU A 878 2.00 2.80 -12.75
C LEU A 878 2.69 4.13 -12.43
N ALA A 879 2.83 5.04 -13.41
CA ALA A 879 3.40 6.38 -13.21
C ALA A 879 2.54 7.23 -12.28
N PHE A 880 1.21 7.05 -12.30
CA PHE A 880 0.32 7.63 -11.31
C PHE A 880 0.59 7.09 -9.91
N ASN A 881 0.95 5.82 -9.73
CA ASN A 881 1.28 5.28 -8.40
C ASN A 881 2.72 5.61 -7.95
N MET A 882 3.63 5.87 -8.89
CA MET A 882 5.06 6.03 -8.66
C MET A 882 5.57 7.37 -9.23
N PRO A 883 5.17 8.52 -8.65
CA PRO A 883 5.53 9.83 -9.17
C PRO A 883 7.04 10.06 -9.08
N PHE A 884 7.61 10.83 -10.01
CA PHE A 884 9.04 11.13 -10.02
C PHE A 884 9.53 11.73 -8.70
N ARG A 885 10.77 11.39 -8.33
CA ARG A 885 11.50 12.03 -7.24
C ARG A 885 12.64 12.86 -7.81
N THR A 886 12.88 14.00 -7.17
CA THR A 886 13.88 14.97 -7.61
C THR A 886 14.93 15.18 -6.51
N VAL A 887 16.19 15.29 -6.91
CA VAL A 887 17.31 15.66 -6.02
C VAL A 887 17.96 16.91 -6.60
N ASN A 888 18.08 17.95 -5.78
CA ASN A 888 18.82 19.16 -6.13
C ASN A 888 20.29 18.99 -5.75
N GLN A 889 21.21 19.32 -6.65
CA GLN A 889 22.65 19.23 -6.43
C GLN A 889 23.34 20.53 -6.84
N GLN A 890 24.38 20.90 -6.09
CA GLN A 890 25.36 21.87 -6.59
C GLN A 890 26.10 21.29 -7.80
N LEU A 891 26.71 22.15 -8.61
CA LEU A 891 27.47 21.70 -9.77
C LEU A 891 28.76 21.01 -9.31
N HIS A 892 29.00 19.80 -9.79
CA HIS A 892 30.20 19.02 -9.53
C HIS A 892 30.49 18.05 -10.68
N CYS A 893 31.77 17.72 -10.85
CA CYS A 893 32.16 16.59 -11.69
C CYS A 893 31.73 15.26 -11.03
N GLY A 894 31.37 14.29 -11.85
CA GLY A 894 31.03 12.93 -11.42
C GLY A 894 31.35 11.91 -12.52
N GLY A 895 31.37 10.62 -12.17
CA GLY A 895 31.70 9.53 -13.09
C GLY A 895 30.54 9.07 -13.98
N LEU A 896 29.29 9.30 -13.56
CA LEU A 896 28.10 8.93 -14.32
C LEU A 896 27.69 10.06 -15.29
N PRO A 897 27.11 9.73 -16.46
CA PRO A 897 26.60 10.74 -17.40
C PRO A 897 25.39 11.49 -16.81
N HIS A 898 24.98 12.60 -17.42
CA HIS A 898 23.81 13.39 -17.01
C HIS A 898 22.46 12.69 -17.26
N THR A 899 22.45 11.57 -17.99
CA THR A 899 21.27 10.73 -18.16
C THR A 899 21.68 9.28 -18.35
N ALA A 900 21.01 8.37 -17.66
CA ALA A 900 21.25 6.93 -17.78
C ALA A 900 20.01 6.13 -17.37
N SER A 901 19.84 4.96 -18.00
CA SER A 901 19.00 3.89 -17.48
C SER A 901 19.88 2.90 -16.72
N LEU A 902 19.51 2.55 -15.49
CA LEU A 902 20.22 1.50 -14.74
C LEU A 902 19.68 0.12 -15.09
N LEU A 903 18.41 0.06 -15.50
CA LEU A 903 17.72 -1.14 -15.95
C LEU A 903 16.65 -0.76 -16.99
N SER A 904 16.68 -1.41 -18.16
CA SER A 904 15.63 -1.33 -19.16
C SER A 904 15.16 -2.72 -19.58
N ILE A 905 13.86 -2.84 -19.82
CA ILE A 905 13.22 -4.05 -20.33
C ILE A 905 12.61 -3.73 -21.70
N ASP A 906 12.85 -4.59 -22.69
CA ASP A 906 12.40 -4.37 -24.07
C ASP A 906 10.98 -4.87 -24.36
N SER A 907 10.43 -5.71 -23.47
CA SER A 907 9.10 -6.29 -23.63
C SER A 907 8.05 -5.54 -22.80
N GLN A 908 7.07 -4.99 -23.52
CA GLN A 908 5.91 -4.31 -22.96
C GLN A 908 4.91 -5.24 -22.25
N GLN A 909 4.99 -6.54 -22.51
CA GLN A 909 4.14 -7.55 -21.87
C GLN A 909 4.74 -8.06 -20.56
N PHE A 910 5.98 -7.67 -20.23
CA PHE A 910 6.64 -8.03 -18.98
C PHE A 910 6.55 -6.88 -17.97
N LEU A 911 5.76 -7.04 -16.92
CA LEU A 911 5.68 -6.08 -15.82
C LEU A 911 6.71 -6.40 -14.75
N LEU A 912 7.59 -5.44 -14.47
CA LEU A 912 8.54 -5.51 -13.39
C LEU A 912 7.83 -5.37 -12.03
N SER A 913 8.12 -6.27 -11.10
CA SER A 913 7.57 -6.26 -9.74
C SER A 913 8.56 -5.74 -8.70
N THR A 914 9.84 -6.07 -8.82
CA THR A 914 10.88 -5.56 -7.91
C THR A 914 12.27 -5.56 -8.55
N VAL A 915 13.09 -4.61 -8.09
CA VAL A 915 14.54 -4.66 -8.15
C VAL A 915 15.05 -4.51 -6.73
N LYS A 916 15.85 -5.46 -6.26
CA LYS A 916 16.34 -5.41 -4.88
C LYS A 916 17.71 -6.04 -4.72
N PRO A 917 18.42 -5.79 -3.61
CA PRO A 917 19.60 -6.59 -3.28
C PRO A 917 19.19 -8.06 -3.00
N SER A 918 20.01 -9.02 -3.42
CA SER A 918 19.81 -10.45 -3.08
C SER A 918 19.93 -10.70 -1.56
N GLU A 919 19.25 -11.72 -1.04
CA GLU A 919 19.34 -12.12 0.39
C GLU A 919 20.76 -12.52 0.82
N SER A 920 21.63 -12.89 -0.13
CA SER A 920 23.03 -13.28 0.10
C SER A 920 24.04 -12.15 -0.11
N ASP A 921 23.60 -10.92 -0.42
CA ASP A 921 24.45 -9.80 -0.86
C ASP A 921 25.39 -10.10 -2.04
N SER A 922 25.07 -11.12 -2.84
CA SER A 922 25.90 -11.54 -3.98
C SER A 922 25.55 -10.83 -5.29
N GLY A 923 24.43 -10.11 -5.35
CA GLY A 923 24.03 -9.33 -6.52
C GLY A 923 22.68 -8.62 -6.38
N VAL A 924 22.11 -8.27 -7.52
CA VAL A 924 20.80 -7.62 -7.66
C VAL A 924 19.80 -8.63 -8.19
N ILE A 925 18.62 -8.70 -7.55
CA ILE A 925 17.46 -9.47 -8.00
C ILE A 925 16.58 -8.55 -8.85
N VAL A 926 16.21 -9.03 -10.03
CA VAL A 926 15.19 -8.43 -10.90
C VAL A 926 14.07 -9.45 -11.03
N ARG A 927 12.84 -9.05 -10.70
CA ARG A 927 11.65 -9.91 -10.82
C ARG A 927 10.55 -9.19 -11.56
N GLY A 928 9.86 -9.92 -12.41
CA GLY A 928 8.67 -9.46 -13.09
C GLY A 928 7.87 -10.65 -13.63
N TYR A 929 6.76 -10.37 -14.29
CA TYR A 929 5.82 -11.36 -14.76
C TYR A 929 5.25 -10.99 -16.13
N ASN A 930 4.91 -12.03 -16.89
CA ASN A 930 4.20 -11.87 -18.16
C ASN A 930 2.73 -11.53 -17.89
N THR A 931 2.24 -10.49 -18.54
CA THR A 931 0.82 -10.06 -18.46
C THR A 931 -0.08 -10.69 -19.51
N SER A 932 0.50 -11.45 -20.44
CA SER A 932 -0.19 -12.15 -21.52
C SER A 932 -0.19 -13.67 -21.32
N SER A 933 -1.02 -14.36 -22.11
CA SER A 933 -1.05 -15.83 -22.16
C SER A 933 0.02 -16.45 -23.07
N GLU A 934 0.70 -15.64 -23.86
CA GLU A 934 1.66 -16.10 -24.87
C GLU A 934 3.07 -16.16 -24.30
N GLU A 935 3.91 -17.06 -24.83
CA GLU A 935 5.34 -17.06 -24.51
C GLU A 935 6.00 -15.80 -25.09
N ILE A 936 6.82 -15.14 -24.29
CA ILE A 936 7.53 -13.91 -24.66
C ILE A 936 9.03 -14.06 -24.43
N GLU A 937 9.82 -13.45 -25.29
CA GLU A 937 11.24 -13.22 -25.05
C GLU A 937 11.40 -11.86 -24.33
N VAL A 938 12.26 -11.81 -23.31
CA VAL A 938 12.50 -10.61 -22.51
C VAL A 938 14.00 -10.35 -22.45
N LYS A 939 14.45 -9.23 -23.02
CA LYS A 939 15.81 -8.73 -22.85
C LYS A 939 15.84 -7.73 -21.72
N VAL A 940 16.65 -8.03 -20.72
CA VAL A 940 16.96 -7.12 -19.61
C VAL A 940 18.33 -6.52 -19.88
N THR A 941 18.41 -5.19 -19.95
CA THR A 941 19.67 -4.47 -20.18
C THR A 941 19.99 -3.61 -18.97
N THR A 942 21.25 -3.64 -18.51
CA THR A 942 21.76 -2.82 -17.41
C THR A 942 22.93 -1.97 -17.90
N SER A 943 23.08 -0.75 -17.38
CA SER A 943 24.27 0.07 -17.64
C SER A 943 25.48 -0.35 -16.77
N ILE A 944 25.23 -1.19 -15.78
CA ILE A 944 26.25 -1.81 -14.94
C ILE A 944 26.63 -3.16 -15.55
N HIS A 945 27.94 -3.41 -15.69
CA HIS A 945 28.46 -4.68 -16.20
C HIS A 945 28.51 -5.74 -15.10
N PHE A 946 27.63 -6.73 -15.17
CA PHE A 946 27.62 -7.89 -14.28
C PHE A 946 28.47 -9.03 -14.86
N SER A 947 29.18 -9.77 -14.01
CA SER A 947 30.00 -10.91 -14.47
C SER A 947 29.18 -12.17 -14.78
N LYS A 948 27.97 -12.28 -14.21
CA LYS A 948 27.04 -13.41 -14.39
C LYS A 948 25.59 -12.95 -14.24
N ALA A 949 24.69 -13.59 -14.98
CA ALA A 949 23.25 -13.55 -14.74
C ALA A 949 22.75 -14.96 -14.45
N LEU A 950 21.89 -15.10 -13.44
CA LEU A 950 21.38 -16.39 -12.97
C LEU A 950 19.85 -16.33 -12.94
N ARG A 951 19.22 -17.40 -13.40
CA ARG A 951 17.80 -17.64 -13.16
C ARG A 951 17.67 -18.30 -11.79
N CYS A 952 16.87 -17.70 -10.92
CA CYS A 952 16.58 -18.23 -9.60
C CYS A 952 15.07 -18.50 -9.44
N ASN A 953 14.71 -19.31 -8.44
CA ASN A 953 13.33 -19.43 -7.99
C ASN A 953 12.93 -18.23 -7.10
N LEU A 954 11.71 -18.25 -6.53
CA LEU A 954 11.23 -17.16 -5.67
C LEU A 954 11.93 -17.11 -4.31
N ALA A 955 12.50 -18.23 -3.86
CA ALA A 955 13.39 -18.32 -2.70
C ALA A 955 14.83 -17.83 -2.97
N GLU A 956 15.10 -17.30 -4.16
CA GLU A 956 16.42 -16.84 -4.63
C GLU A 956 17.47 -17.96 -4.76
N GLU A 957 17.01 -19.20 -4.88
CA GLU A 957 17.88 -20.36 -5.11
C GLU A 957 18.16 -20.53 -6.60
N TYR A 958 19.40 -20.87 -6.93
CA TYR A 958 19.88 -21.04 -8.30
C TYR A 958 19.11 -22.15 -9.05
N LEU A 959 18.70 -21.85 -10.29
CA LEU A 959 18.12 -22.83 -11.22
C LEU A 959 19.01 -23.08 -12.44
N SER A 960 19.52 -22.02 -13.07
CA SER A 960 20.29 -22.11 -14.31
C SER A 960 21.01 -20.79 -14.63
N ASP A 961 22.06 -20.84 -15.45
CA ASP A 961 22.72 -19.63 -15.95
C ASP A 961 21.86 -18.97 -17.04
N ILE A 962 21.84 -17.62 -17.05
CA ILE A 962 21.26 -16.83 -18.14
C ILE A 962 22.42 -16.31 -19.00
N PRO A 963 22.38 -16.45 -20.34
CA PRO A 963 23.38 -15.87 -21.22
C PRO A 963 23.51 -14.35 -21.02
N LEU A 964 24.74 -13.88 -20.86
CA LEU A 964 25.08 -12.46 -20.89
C LEU A 964 25.62 -12.12 -22.28
N ASP A 965 24.99 -11.15 -22.93
CA ASP A 965 25.52 -10.49 -24.12
C ASP A 965 26.53 -9.42 -23.64
N PRO A 966 27.82 -9.54 -23.99
CA PRO A 966 28.89 -8.69 -23.44
C PRO A 966 28.86 -7.22 -23.86
#